data_AF-A0A2M8CT72-F1
#
_entry.id   AF-A0A2M8CT72-F1
#
_cell.length_a   1.000
_cell.length_b   1.000
_cell.length_c   1.000
_cell.angle_alpha   90.00
_cell.angle_beta   90.00
_cell.angle_gamma   90.00
#
_symmetry.space_group_name_H-M   'P 1'
#
loop_
_entity.id
_entity.type
_entity.pdbx_description
1 polymer ?
#
loop_
_entity_poly.entity_id
_entity_poly.type
_entity_poly.pdbx_seq_one_letter_code
_entity_poly.pdbx_strand_id
1 'polypeptide(L)'
;MSEDAKTLEEIGEYKYGFHDRDDNYVFKSQRGLTREVVENISRMKGEPQWMLDFRLKALEHYLARPMPAWGPELGDLDLDNIFYYVKPTEKSEKSWDNVPDDIKNTFDKLGIPEAEQKFLAGVGAQYESEMVYHSILEHLEKQGVIFLSIEDGLRQHPDLFREYFGTVIPPEDNKFAALNSAVWSGGSFVYVPKGVKVDLPLQAYFRLNTANVGQFERTLIIVDEGASVHYVEGCFLEGARVRTRSGEKPIEKIEVGDEVLTHQGRYRRVYHTQARPYHGDVYSIRFYGDSGRELRVTAEHPLLVVRRQKQSERNKEFQPTWERADSLKEGDYLVIPVPQPVIEPALAHSVTVPLGRGRHAPVEREVNLPYEPDFFRLLGYYFAEGHVDNEHYLSLSFNVNEIEYLADAKFLIENYFGKPPIENAPRQNGQTLVLSSTEAARTFAHEFGSNVYEKGIPEWVSSAEPELLAELVNGMWRGDGSYDVKKNMFRYNTVFAGLAYSFRDACLRLGIAASVNMQHRESPRKDIYAVVIASPFNPKFGEIVGVNAPAGDLSGSPFSLDENFLYVPIKEITVDEQETEVYNFSVEEDESYVAEGVVSHNCTAPQYTTNSFHSGVIEIIVKKGARSRYSTIQNWSTNVFNLVTQRAKVFANASHEWVDANLGSKLTMKYPSCYLMEPGARGEMLSMAFAGPGQTQDAGSKMVHFAPNTTSKITSKSISKGGGRASYRGLVKVYKGAKGVKSNVVCDALLLDPQSRSDTYPTIEIDEDDVSIGHEASVSKVGEEQLFYLMSRGLSQEEATGMVVSGFIEPLVKELPMEYAVEMNRLIQLQMEGSIG
;
A
#
# COMPACT_ATOMS: atom_id res chain seq x y z
N MET A 1 -33.40 -27.85 0.60
CA MET A 1 -32.72 -26.56 0.42
C MET A 1 -32.46 -26.05 1.83
N SER A 2 -31.20 -26.08 2.27
CA SER A 2 -30.80 -25.65 3.61
C SER A 2 -30.55 -24.15 3.63
N GLU A 3 -30.42 -23.59 4.83
CA GLU A 3 -30.29 -22.14 5.06
C GLU A 3 -28.96 -21.58 4.55
N ASP A 4 -27.92 -22.42 4.40
CA ASP A 4 -26.59 -22.07 3.87
C ASP A 4 -26.64 -21.40 2.49
N ALA A 5 -27.67 -21.72 1.69
CA ALA A 5 -27.85 -21.16 0.35
C ALA A 5 -28.29 -19.67 0.36
N LYS A 6 -28.81 -19.15 1.49
CA LYS A 6 -29.19 -17.74 1.62
C LYS A 6 -28.03 -16.86 2.09
N THR A 7 -27.19 -17.37 2.99
CA THR A 7 -26.03 -16.63 3.52
C THR A 7 -25.01 -16.29 2.43
N LEU A 8 -25.08 -16.96 1.28
CA LEU A 8 -24.27 -16.69 0.08
C LEU A 8 -24.83 -15.60 -0.84
N GLU A 9 -26.10 -15.18 -0.69
CA GLU A 9 -26.70 -14.09 -1.49
C GLU A 9 -26.55 -12.69 -0.83
N GLU A 10 -26.20 -12.64 0.46
CA GLU A 10 -26.12 -11.38 1.24
C GLU A 10 -24.70 -10.77 1.31
N ILE A 11 -23.66 -11.48 0.85
CA ILE A 11 -22.31 -10.91 0.66
C ILE A 11 -22.23 -10.36 -0.77
N GLY A 12 -22.50 -9.06 -0.94
CA GLY A 12 -22.60 -8.42 -2.26
C GLY A 12 -21.33 -8.52 -3.10
N GLU A 13 -21.50 -8.75 -4.41
CA GLU A 13 -20.39 -8.86 -5.36
C GLU A 13 -19.50 -7.61 -5.38
N TYR A 14 -18.18 -7.80 -5.26
CA TYR A 14 -17.18 -6.73 -5.16
C TYR A 14 -16.97 -6.01 -6.50
N LYS A 15 -17.86 -5.04 -6.76
CA LYS A 15 -18.09 -4.41 -8.07
C LYS A 15 -16.95 -3.51 -8.60
N TYR A 16 -15.95 -3.20 -7.78
CA TYR A 16 -14.85 -2.27 -8.09
C TYR A 16 -13.45 -2.88 -7.87
N GLY A 17 -13.36 -4.20 -7.66
CA GLY A 17 -12.09 -4.89 -7.50
C GLY A 17 -11.25 -4.95 -8.78
N PHE A 18 -9.95 -5.18 -8.61
CA PHE A 18 -9.04 -5.54 -9.71
C PHE A 18 -9.31 -6.95 -10.23
N HIS A 19 -10.41 -7.05 -10.99
CA HIS A 19 -10.60 -8.07 -12.01
C HIS A 19 -10.12 -7.51 -13.35
N ASP A 20 -8.87 -7.84 -13.71
CA ASP A 20 -8.57 -8.02 -15.13
C ASP A 20 -9.61 -9.00 -15.69
N ARG A 21 -10.22 -8.67 -16.85
CA ARG A 21 -11.13 -9.62 -17.50
C ARG A 21 -10.34 -10.86 -17.89
N ASP A 22 -10.92 -12.04 -17.66
CA ASP A 22 -10.32 -13.35 -17.93
C ASP A 22 -9.93 -13.57 -19.42
N ASP A 23 -10.27 -12.62 -20.28
CA ASP A 23 -10.15 -12.62 -21.74
C ASP A 23 -8.84 -12.02 -22.31
N ASN A 24 -8.05 -11.27 -21.53
CA ASN A 24 -6.90 -10.51 -22.06
C ASN A 24 -5.62 -11.34 -22.31
N TYR A 25 -5.56 -12.61 -21.91
CA TYR A 25 -4.36 -13.43 -22.02
C TYR A 25 -4.08 -13.88 -23.46
N VAL A 26 -2.83 -13.70 -23.93
CA VAL A 26 -2.38 -14.20 -25.24
C VAL A 26 -2.45 -15.73 -25.31
N PHE A 27 -2.27 -16.42 -24.18
CA PHE A 27 -2.55 -17.84 -24.05
C PHE A 27 -2.83 -18.24 -22.59
N LYS A 28 -3.69 -19.24 -22.39
CA LYS A 28 -3.98 -19.86 -21.08
C LYS A 28 -3.97 -21.38 -21.28
N SER A 29 -3.20 -22.12 -20.47
CA SER A 29 -3.08 -23.58 -20.63
C SER A 29 -4.40 -24.30 -20.38
N GLN A 30 -4.49 -25.59 -20.75
CA GLN A 30 -5.46 -26.48 -20.09
C GLN A 30 -5.09 -26.63 -18.59
N ARG A 31 -6.08 -26.94 -17.75
CA ARG A 31 -5.83 -27.26 -16.32
C ARG A 31 -5.14 -28.62 -16.20
N GLY A 32 -4.32 -28.77 -15.17
CA GLY A 32 -3.57 -29.99 -14.91
C GLY A 32 -2.33 -30.14 -15.81
N LEU A 33 -1.36 -30.93 -15.35
CA LEU A 33 -0.08 -31.05 -16.05
C LEU A 33 -0.05 -32.27 -16.98
N THR A 34 -0.12 -32.01 -18.29
CA THR A 34 0.03 -33.02 -19.34
C THR A 34 1.32 -32.84 -20.14
N ARG A 35 1.73 -33.90 -20.85
CA ARG A 35 2.82 -33.84 -21.83
C ARG A 35 2.58 -32.76 -22.89
N GLU A 36 1.34 -32.60 -23.32
CA GLU A 36 0.92 -31.59 -24.29
C GLU A 36 1.09 -30.16 -23.74
N VAL A 37 0.80 -29.91 -22.45
CA VAL A 37 1.08 -28.61 -21.82
C VAL A 37 2.57 -28.28 -21.91
N VAL A 38 3.45 -29.22 -21.59
CA VAL A 38 4.92 -29.03 -21.66
C VAL A 38 5.40 -28.81 -23.09
N GLU A 39 4.91 -29.60 -24.05
CA GLU A 39 5.23 -29.43 -25.48
C GLU A 39 4.69 -28.12 -26.06
N ASN A 40 3.56 -27.61 -25.54
CA ASN A 40 2.99 -26.32 -25.95
C ASN A 40 3.79 -25.13 -25.37
N ILE A 41 4.16 -25.16 -24.08
CA ILE A 41 5.02 -24.13 -23.45
C ILE A 41 6.33 -23.97 -24.24
N SER A 42 7.02 -25.09 -24.48
CA SER A 42 8.30 -25.11 -25.17
C SER A 42 8.21 -24.60 -26.62
N ARG A 43 7.13 -24.98 -27.33
CA ARG A 43 6.85 -24.49 -28.69
C ARG A 43 6.52 -22.99 -28.73
N MET A 44 5.81 -22.47 -27.74
CA MET A 44 5.45 -21.04 -27.64
C MET A 44 6.64 -20.15 -27.31
N LYS A 45 7.56 -20.61 -26.45
CA LYS A 45 8.81 -19.90 -26.12
C LYS A 45 9.87 -19.96 -27.23
N GLY A 46 9.68 -20.84 -28.22
CA GLY A 46 10.59 -21.03 -29.36
C GLY A 46 11.88 -21.74 -28.95
N GLU A 47 11.81 -22.70 -28.03
CA GLU A 47 12.98 -23.31 -27.40
C GLU A 47 13.74 -24.29 -28.32
N PRO A 48 15.06 -24.46 -28.09
CA PRO A 48 15.83 -25.51 -28.75
C PRO A 48 15.41 -26.90 -28.24
N GLN A 49 15.46 -27.92 -29.11
CA GLN A 49 15.03 -29.29 -28.81
C GLN A 49 15.57 -29.86 -27.48
N TRP A 50 16.83 -29.54 -27.11
CA TRP A 50 17.42 -30.03 -25.86
C TRP A 50 16.70 -29.51 -24.59
N MET A 51 16.07 -28.34 -24.66
CA MET A 51 15.26 -27.81 -23.56
C MET A 51 13.89 -28.51 -23.50
N LEU A 52 13.28 -28.80 -24.64
CA LEU A 52 12.09 -29.65 -24.67
C LEU A 52 12.38 -31.04 -24.10
N ASP A 53 13.51 -31.66 -24.47
CA ASP A 53 13.95 -32.95 -23.93
C ASP A 53 14.18 -32.87 -22.41
N PHE A 54 14.76 -31.77 -21.91
CA PHE A 54 14.93 -31.50 -20.48
C PHE A 54 13.59 -31.36 -19.76
N ARG A 55 12.66 -30.55 -20.28
CA ARG A 55 11.31 -30.35 -19.71
C ARG A 55 10.49 -31.64 -19.70
N LEU A 56 10.59 -32.46 -20.74
CA LEU A 56 9.91 -33.77 -20.82
C LEU A 56 10.49 -34.78 -19.82
N LYS A 57 11.82 -34.85 -19.69
CA LYS A 57 12.47 -35.64 -18.63
C LYS A 57 12.08 -35.17 -17.23
N ALA A 58 11.94 -33.86 -17.04
CA ALA A 58 11.45 -33.27 -15.80
C ALA A 58 10.00 -33.65 -15.48
N LEU A 59 9.13 -33.70 -16.50
CA LEU A 59 7.75 -34.20 -16.37
C LEU A 59 7.72 -35.68 -15.94
N GLU A 60 8.51 -36.54 -16.57
CA GLU A 60 8.64 -37.96 -16.16
C GLU A 60 9.11 -38.06 -14.70
N HIS A 61 10.06 -37.22 -14.29
CA HIS A 61 10.54 -37.15 -12.91
C HIS A 61 9.52 -36.58 -11.91
N TYR A 62 8.62 -35.68 -12.34
CA TYR A 62 7.50 -35.20 -11.53
C TYR A 62 6.43 -36.28 -11.33
N LEU A 63 6.03 -36.96 -12.41
CA LEU A 63 4.98 -37.98 -12.41
C LEU A 63 5.40 -39.24 -11.65
N ALA A 64 6.67 -39.65 -11.75
CA ALA A 64 7.20 -40.82 -11.05
C ALA A 64 7.40 -40.62 -9.53
N ARG A 65 7.29 -39.39 -9.01
CA ARG A 65 7.48 -39.07 -7.59
C ARG A 65 6.13 -38.85 -6.87
N PRO A 66 5.85 -39.52 -5.75
CA PRO A 66 4.70 -39.19 -4.90
C PRO A 66 4.88 -37.82 -4.24
N MET A 67 3.79 -37.23 -3.75
CA MET A 67 3.87 -36.06 -2.87
C MET A 67 4.75 -36.38 -1.63
N PRO A 68 5.53 -35.41 -1.12
CA PRO A 68 6.41 -35.66 0.01
C PRO A 68 5.60 -35.95 1.28
N ALA A 69 5.81 -37.13 1.88
CA ALA A 69 5.21 -37.52 3.16
C ALA A 69 6.02 -36.98 4.36
N TRP A 70 6.59 -35.78 4.24
CA TRP A 70 7.42 -35.14 5.27
C TRP A 70 7.31 -33.61 5.16
N GLY A 71 7.47 -32.92 6.30
CA GLY A 71 7.22 -31.48 6.40
C GLY A 71 5.76 -31.21 6.81
N PRO A 72 5.16 -30.09 6.36
CA PRO A 72 3.74 -29.81 6.53
C PRO A 72 2.84 -30.72 5.69
N GLU A 73 1.55 -30.79 6.02
CA GLU A 73 0.58 -31.54 5.21
C GLU A 73 0.16 -30.74 3.96
N LEU A 74 0.32 -31.36 2.78
CA LEU A 74 0.01 -30.75 1.48
C LEU A 74 -1.34 -31.24 0.89
N GLY A 75 -2.26 -31.72 1.73
CA GLY A 75 -3.54 -32.31 1.29
C GLY A 75 -4.48 -31.32 0.59
N ASP A 76 -4.37 -30.03 0.95
CA ASP A 76 -5.18 -28.92 0.40
C ASP A 76 -4.67 -28.38 -0.95
N LEU A 77 -3.59 -28.95 -1.49
CA LEU A 77 -2.93 -28.48 -2.71
C LEU A 77 -3.38 -29.28 -3.95
N ASP A 78 -4.44 -28.81 -4.59
CA ASP A 78 -4.94 -29.35 -5.85
C ASP A 78 -4.08 -28.90 -7.05
N LEU A 79 -3.15 -29.77 -7.47
CA LEU A 79 -2.28 -29.54 -8.62
C LEU A 79 -2.89 -29.98 -9.96
N ASP A 80 -4.02 -30.68 -9.97
CA ASP A 80 -4.69 -31.09 -11.21
C ASP A 80 -5.65 -30.01 -11.72
N ASN A 81 -6.07 -29.09 -10.85
CA ASN A 81 -7.01 -28.02 -11.14
C ASN A 81 -6.38 -26.62 -11.35
N ILE A 82 -5.04 -26.49 -11.30
CA ILE A 82 -4.37 -25.21 -11.63
C ILE A 82 -4.02 -25.08 -13.11
N PHE A 83 -3.88 -23.83 -13.56
CA PHE A 83 -3.25 -23.47 -14.83
C PHE A 83 -1.73 -23.39 -14.66
N TYR A 84 -0.99 -24.04 -15.56
CA TYR A 84 0.47 -24.19 -15.48
C TYR A 84 1.26 -23.15 -16.30
N TYR A 85 0.58 -22.48 -17.22
CA TYR A 85 1.18 -21.42 -18.03
C TYR A 85 0.08 -20.47 -18.52
N VAL A 86 0.29 -19.19 -18.27
CA VAL A 86 -0.59 -18.08 -18.67
C VAL A 86 0.29 -17.00 -19.28
N LYS A 87 0.22 -16.84 -20.60
CA LYS A 87 1.06 -15.90 -21.34
C LYS A 87 0.42 -14.49 -21.27
N PRO A 88 1.05 -13.51 -20.60
CA PRO A 88 0.46 -12.20 -20.42
C PRO A 88 0.60 -11.32 -21.66
N THR A 89 1.71 -11.42 -22.40
CA THR A 89 2.05 -10.52 -23.52
C THR A 89 2.44 -11.27 -24.79
N GLU A 90 2.58 -10.56 -25.90
CA GLU A 90 3.24 -11.12 -27.09
C GLU A 90 4.77 -11.21 -26.90
N LYS A 91 5.38 -10.26 -26.18
CA LYS A 91 6.83 -10.14 -25.98
C LYS A 91 7.19 -9.61 -24.59
N SER A 92 8.41 -9.90 -24.14
CA SER A 92 9.10 -9.12 -23.12
C SER A 92 9.74 -7.89 -23.76
N GLU A 93 9.76 -6.77 -23.05
CA GLU A 93 10.25 -5.48 -23.58
C GLU A 93 11.46 -4.92 -22.80
N LYS A 94 12.26 -4.09 -23.47
CA LYS A 94 13.50 -3.49 -22.94
C LYS A 94 13.43 -2.00 -22.62
N SER A 95 12.47 -1.26 -23.19
CA SER A 95 12.09 0.06 -22.65
C SER A 95 10.81 -0.09 -21.85
N TRP A 96 10.67 0.67 -20.77
CA TRP A 96 9.41 0.70 -20.02
C TRP A 96 8.24 1.09 -20.92
N ASP A 97 8.45 2.08 -21.79
CA ASP A 97 7.45 2.63 -22.74
C ASP A 97 6.72 1.56 -23.57
N ASN A 98 7.40 0.46 -23.90
CA ASN A 98 6.89 -0.57 -24.80
C ASN A 98 6.03 -1.64 -24.10
N VAL A 99 6.16 -1.79 -22.78
CA VAL A 99 5.41 -2.79 -21.99
C VAL A 99 3.90 -2.52 -22.15
N PRO A 100 3.02 -3.54 -22.28
CA PRO A 100 1.57 -3.29 -22.36
C PRO A 100 1.03 -2.54 -21.15
N ASP A 101 0.10 -1.60 -21.36
CA ASP A 101 -0.27 -0.60 -20.35
C ASP A 101 -0.99 -1.19 -19.12
N ASP A 102 -1.74 -2.28 -19.28
CA ASP A 102 -2.35 -3.06 -18.20
C ASP A 102 -1.30 -3.67 -17.24
N ILE A 103 -0.20 -4.12 -17.82
CA ILE A 103 0.91 -4.76 -17.13
C ILE A 103 1.87 -3.72 -16.54
N LYS A 104 2.17 -2.64 -17.29
CA LYS A 104 2.80 -1.41 -16.77
C LYS A 104 2.15 -1.03 -15.44
N ASN A 105 0.85 -0.71 -15.47
CA ASN A 105 0.05 -0.25 -14.33
C ASN A 105 0.10 -1.15 -13.09
N THR A 106 0.49 -2.42 -13.23
CA THR A 106 0.65 -3.37 -12.11
C THR A 106 2.03 -3.28 -11.44
N PHE A 107 3.09 -2.98 -12.19
CA PHE A 107 4.48 -2.89 -11.74
C PHE A 107 4.97 -1.47 -11.53
N ASP A 108 4.32 -0.51 -12.17
CA ASP A 108 4.40 0.91 -11.87
C ASP A 108 4.11 1.14 -10.38
N LYS A 109 3.05 0.52 -9.84
CA LYS A 109 2.78 0.46 -8.39
C LYS A 109 3.96 -0.08 -7.54
N LEU A 110 4.94 -0.76 -8.13
CA LEU A 110 6.10 -1.30 -7.45
C LEU A 110 7.39 -0.48 -7.69
N GLY A 111 7.27 0.73 -8.26
CA GLY A 111 8.37 1.70 -8.41
C GLY A 111 9.48 1.29 -9.40
N ILE A 112 9.19 0.34 -10.29
CA ILE A 112 10.19 -0.34 -11.15
C ILE A 112 11.04 0.60 -12.02
N PRO A 113 10.48 1.56 -12.78
CA PRO A 113 11.25 2.36 -13.75
C PRO A 113 12.16 3.37 -13.05
N GLU A 114 11.76 3.83 -11.87
CA GLU A 114 12.47 4.85 -11.12
C GLU A 114 13.67 4.27 -10.37
N ALA A 115 13.47 3.07 -9.80
CA ALA A 115 14.53 2.33 -9.13
C ALA A 115 15.63 1.94 -10.13
N GLU A 116 15.25 1.52 -11.35
CA GLU A 116 16.15 1.18 -12.47
C GLU A 116 17.22 2.24 -12.70
N GLN A 117 16.84 3.52 -12.75
CA GLN A 117 17.73 4.59 -13.18
C GLN A 117 18.73 5.04 -12.10
N LYS A 118 18.39 4.88 -10.82
CA LYS A 118 19.03 5.67 -9.73
C LYS A 118 19.51 4.90 -8.51
N PHE A 119 18.92 3.76 -8.19
CA PHE A 119 19.29 2.97 -6.99
C PHE A 119 19.73 1.55 -7.32
N LEU A 120 19.50 1.09 -8.55
CA LEU A 120 19.72 -0.28 -8.97
C LEU A 120 20.77 -0.39 -10.07
N ALA A 121 21.44 -1.53 -10.10
CA ALA A 121 22.27 -1.96 -11.21
C ALA A 121 21.44 -2.40 -12.45
N GLY A 122 20.17 -2.73 -12.23
CA GLY A 122 19.23 -3.20 -13.25
C GLY A 122 17.98 -3.79 -12.59
N VAL A 123 16.91 -3.92 -13.37
CA VAL A 123 15.57 -4.26 -12.88
C VAL A 123 14.90 -5.32 -13.77
N GLY A 124 13.97 -6.10 -13.23
CA GLY A 124 13.12 -7.03 -13.97
C GLY A 124 11.73 -7.18 -13.35
N ALA A 125 10.74 -7.60 -14.15
CA ALA A 125 9.36 -7.73 -13.70
C ALA A 125 8.71 -9.00 -14.28
N GLN A 126 8.22 -9.91 -13.42
CA GLN A 126 7.49 -11.12 -13.85
C GLN A 126 6.00 -11.02 -13.51
N TYR A 127 5.16 -10.94 -14.55
CA TYR A 127 3.70 -11.03 -14.42
C TYR A 127 3.26 -12.47 -14.64
N GLU A 128 2.55 -13.04 -13.66
CA GLU A 128 2.04 -14.40 -13.72
C GLU A 128 3.16 -15.41 -14.03
N SER A 129 3.19 -15.88 -15.28
CA SER A 129 4.20 -16.78 -15.81
C SER A 129 5.46 -16.08 -16.30
N GLU A 130 5.37 -15.01 -17.10
CA GLU A 130 6.52 -14.54 -17.91
C GLU A 130 7.15 -13.23 -17.40
N MET A 131 8.46 -13.06 -17.63
CA MET A 131 9.12 -11.77 -17.45
C MET A 131 8.65 -10.81 -18.57
N VAL A 132 7.97 -9.73 -18.18
CA VAL A 132 7.33 -8.78 -19.10
C VAL A 132 8.25 -7.59 -19.44
N TYR A 133 9.20 -7.30 -18.55
CA TYR A 133 10.17 -6.22 -18.69
C TYR A 133 11.49 -6.57 -18.01
N HIS A 134 12.61 -6.12 -18.59
CA HIS A 134 13.92 -6.15 -17.96
C HIS A 134 14.81 -5.02 -18.48
N SER A 135 15.71 -4.49 -17.63
CA SER A 135 16.74 -3.52 -18.01
C SER A 135 17.97 -3.58 -17.09
N ILE A 136 19.07 -2.95 -17.51
CA ILE A 136 20.37 -2.93 -16.84
C ILE A 136 21.10 -1.63 -17.15
N LEU A 137 21.85 -1.08 -16.18
CA LEU A 137 22.64 0.12 -16.41
C LEU A 137 23.68 -0.12 -17.51
N GLU A 138 23.66 0.75 -18.53
CA GLU A 138 24.49 0.65 -19.75
C GLU A 138 26.02 0.53 -19.44
N HIS A 139 26.48 1.08 -18.32
CA HIS A 139 27.88 0.97 -17.89
C HIS A 139 28.26 -0.43 -17.37
N LEU A 140 27.30 -1.19 -16.83
CA LEU A 140 27.49 -2.57 -16.38
C LEU A 140 27.38 -3.54 -17.57
N GLU A 141 26.47 -3.30 -18.51
CA GLU A 141 26.44 -4.02 -19.80
C GLU A 141 27.77 -3.83 -20.56
N LYS A 142 28.35 -2.63 -20.56
CA LYS A 142 29.70 -2.34 -21.08
C LYS A 142 30.85 -3.01 -20.31
N GLN A 143 30.63 -3.40 -19.05
CA GLN A 143 31.56 -4.25 -18.29
C GLN A 143 31.31 -5.75 -18.54
N GLY A 144 30.27 -6.11 -19.30
CA GLY A 144 29.88 -7.48 -19.64
C GLY A 144 28.89 -8.12 -18.67
N VAL A 145 28.32 -7.36 -17.72
CA VAL A 145 27.24 -7.86 -16.87
C VAL A 145 26.00 -8.11 -17.71
N ILE A 146 25.42 -9.29 -17.56
CA ILE A 146 24.18 -9.70 -18.23
C ILE A 146 23.10 -9.76 -17.16
N PHE A 147 21.98 -9.06 -17.39
CA PHE A 147 20.73 -9.26 -16.66
C PHE A 147 19.57 -9.27 -17.67
N LEU A 148 18.94 -10.43 -17.81
CA LEU A 148 17.89 -10.73 -18.80
C LEU A 148 16.76 -11.55 -18.15
N SER A 149 15.66 -11.71 -18.88
CA SER A 149 14.74 -12.84 -18.65
C SER A 149 15.48 -14.18 -18.77
N ILE A 150 15.02 -15.19 -18.06
CA ILE A 150 15.58 -16.56 -18.14
C ILE A 150 15.41 -17.14 -19.56
N GLU A 151 14.35 -16.75 -20.28
CA GLU A 151 14.12 -17.05 -21.71
C GLU A 151 15.21 -16.43 -22.61
N ASP A 152 15.58 -15.18 -22.39
CA ASP A 152 16.60 -14.51 -23.19
C ASP A 152 18.02 -14.88 -22.78
N GLY A 153 18.25 -15.31 -21.53
CA GLY A 153 19.45 -16.06 -21.16
C GLY A 153 19.64 -17.31 -22.03
N LEU A 154 18.59 -18.13 -22.16
CA LEU A 154 18.59 -19.33 -23.01
C LEU A 154 18.78 -19.02 -24.49
N ARG A 155 18.17 -17.94 -24.99
CA ARG A 155 18.16 -17.56 -26.41
C ARG A 155 19.42 -16.82 -26.86
N GLN A 156 19.92 -15.89 -26.07
CA GLN A 156 21.01 -14.96 -26.42
C GLN A 156 22.37 -15.47 -25.92
N HIS A 157 22.42 -16.25 -24.84
CA HIS A 157 23.64 -16.83 -24.28
C HIS A 157 23.59 -18.37 -24.14
N PRO A 158 23.23 -19.12 -25.20
CA PRO A 158 22.91 -20.54 -25.11
C PRO A 158 24.06 -21.42 -24.59
N ASP A 159 25.33 -21.05 -24.85
CA ASP A 159 26.49 -21.79 -24.37
C ASP A 159 26.66 -21.67 -22.85
N LEU A 160 26.63 -20.44 -22.32
CA LEU A 160 26.66 -20.19 -20.86
C LEU A 160 25.44 -20.79 -20.18
N PHE A 161 24.25 -20.57 -20.74
CA PHE A 161 23.01 -21.10 -20.17
C PHE A 161 23.05 -22.63 -20.08
N ARG A 162 23.50 -23.31 -21.13
CA ARG A 162 23.62 -24.78 -21.16
C ARG A 162 24.78 -25.32 -20.31
N GLU A 163 25.79 -24.51 -19.99
CA GLU A 163 26.87 -24.90 -19.06
C GLU A 163 26.36 -24.95 -17.60
N TYR A 164 25.46 -24.04 -17.20
CA TYR A 164 25.08 -23.85 -15.78
C TYR A 164 23.65 -24.27 -15.40
N PHE A 165 22.67 -24.15 -16.31
CA PHE A 165 21.25 -24.39 -16.03
C PHE A 165 20.96 -25.85 -15.63
N GLY A 166 20.21 -26.03 -14.54
CA GLY A 166 19.89 -27.35 -13.99
C GLY A 166 21.10 -28.09 -13.39
N THR A 167 22.30 -27.50 -13.36
CA THR A 167 23.47 -28.17 -12.77
C THR A 167 23.48 -28.05 -11.24
N VAL A 168 22.80 -27.07 -10.67
CA VAL A 168 22.73 -26.83 -9.22
C VAL A 168 21.47 -27.46 -8.64
N ILE A 169 20.34 -27.31 -9.33
CA ILE A 169 19.04 -27.90 -9.01
C ILE A 169 18.53 -28.68 -10.24
N PRO A 170 18.97 -29.93 -10.42
CA PRO A 170 18.51 -30.79 -11.52
C PRO A 170 17.05 -31.22 -11.32
N PRO A 171 16.34 -31.65 -12.38
CA PRO A 171 14.97 -32.16 -12.26
C PRO A 171 14.87 -33.44 -11.41
N GLU A 172 15.98 -34.12 -11.15
CA GLU A 172 16.04 -35.23 -10.20
C GLU A 172 15.92 -34.83 -8.72
N ASP A 173 16.14 -33.56 -8.36
CA ASP A 173 16.36 -33.11 -6.97
C ASP A 173 15.18 -33.41 -6.02
N ASN A 174 13.99 -32.92 -6.38
CA ASN A 174 12.76 -33.12 -5.61
C ASN A 174 11.53 -32.95 -6.52
N LYS A 175 10.31 -33.28 -6.03
CA LYS A 175 9.08 -33.24 -6.87
C LYS A 175 8.77 -31.83 -7.39
N PHE A 176 8.95 -30.78 -6.60
CA PHE A 176 8.63 -29.41 -7.01
C PHE A 176 9.74 -28.78 -7.87
N ALA A 177 11.01 -29.14 -7.64
CA ALA A 177 12.08 -28.86 -8.58
C ALA A 177 11.86 -29.57 -9.94
N ALA A 178 11.36 -30.81 -9.96
CA ALA A 178 10.96 -31.50 -11.19
C ALA A 178 9.78 -30.80 -11.89
N LEU A 179 8.77 -30.39 -11.11
CA LEU A 179 7.61 -29.65 -11.61
C LEU A 179 8.04 -28.34 -12.29
N ASN A 180 8.74 -27.47 -11.56
CA ASN A 180 9.34 -26.25 -12.09
C ASN A 180 10.22 -26.54 -13.32
N SER A 181 11.09 -27.55 -13.27
CA SER A 181 11.96 -27.88 -14.41
C SER A 181 11.19 -28.30 -15.68
N ALA A 182 9.93 -28.76 -15.56
CA ALA A 182 9.05 -29.03 -16.69
C ALA A 182 8.31 -27.77 -17.20
N VAL A 183 7.78 -26.94 -16.30
CA VAL A 183 6.84 -25.85 -16.64
C VAL A 183 7.37 -24.42 -16.42
N TRP A 184 8.63 -24.23 -15.99
CA TRP A 184 9.20 -22.90 -15.72
C TRP A 184 8.92 -21.94 -16.86
N SER A 185 8.50 -20.73 -16.51
CA SER A 185 7.82 -19.86 -17.45
C SER A 185 8.26 -18.39 -17.40
N GLY A 186 9.12 -18.03 -16.45
CA GLY A 186 9.74 -16.72 -16.32
C GLY A 186 10.82 -16.77 -15.23
N GLY A 187 11.46 -15.64 -14.95
CA GLY A 187 12.52 -15.51 -13.95
C GLY A 187 13.77 -14.84 -14.53
N SER A 188 14.84 -14.79 -13.74
CA SER A 188 16.02 -13.96 -14.04
C SER A 188 17.24 -14.76 -14.50
N PHE A 189 17.89 -14.36 -15.60
CA PHE A 189 19.25 -14.78 -15.93
C PHE A 189 20.24 -13.67 -15.63
N VAL A 190 21.19 -13.93 -14.73
CA VAL A 190 22.25 -13.00 -14.33
C VAL A 190 23.63 -13.63 -14.55
N TYR A 191 24.53 -12.92 -15.22
CA TYR A 191 25.96 -13.26 -15.26
C TYR A 191 26.80 -12.02 -14.95
N VAL A 192 27.72 -12.15 -14.00
CA VAL A 192 28.64 -11.08 -13.57
C VAL A 192 30.08 -11.49 -13.90
N PRO A 193 30.78 -10.80 -14.82
CA PRO A 193 32.09 -11.22 -15.30
C PRO A 193 33.20 -11.15 -14.26
N LYS A 194 34.27 -11.91 -14.52
CA LYS A 194 35.49 -11.99 -13.71
C LYS A 194 36.01 -10.61 -13.26
N GLY A 195 36.02 -10.40 -11.94
CA GLY A 195 36.53 -9.19 -11.29
C GLY A 195 35.59 -7.97 -11.30
N VAL A 196 34.42 -8.06 -11.94
CA VAL A 196 33.42 -6.98 -11.96
C VAL A 196 32.69 -6.90 -10.62
N LYS A 197 32.56 -5.69 -10.08
CA LYS A 197 31.72 -5.44 -8.90
C LYS A 197 30.49 -4.67 -9.31
N VAL A 198 29.34 -5.24 -8.96
CA VAL A 198 28.06 -4.57 -9.03
C VAL A 198 27.81 -4.01 -7.62
N ASP A 199 28.13 -2.73 -7.43
CA ASP A 199 28.11 -2.07 -6.11
C ASP A 199 26.70 -1.57 -5.70
N LEU A 200 25.75 -1.52 -6.65
CA LEU A 200 24.31 -1.37 -6.41
C LEU A 200 23.61 -2.74 -6.54
N PRO A 201 22.47 -2.98 -5.86
CA PRO A 201 21.70 -4.20 -6.05
C PRO A 201 21.07 -4.27 -7.46
N LEU A 202 20.98 -5.47 -8.02
CA LEU A 202 19.98 -5.79 -9.05
C LEU A 202 18.60 -5.91 -8.38
N GLN A 203 17.56 -6.24 -9.13
CA GLN A 203 16.18 -6.20 -8.63
C GLN A 203 15.29 -7.01 -9.57
N ALA A 204 14.41 -7.87 -9.06
CA ALA A 204 13.26 -8.27 -9.86
C ALA A 204 12.06 -8.63 -9.00
N TYR A 205 10.90 -8.21 -9.48
CA TYR A 205 9.63 -8.28 -8.77
C TYR A 205 8.77 -9.40 -9.34
N PHE A 206 8.11 -10.14 -8.44
CA PHE A 206 7.31 -11.31 -8.81
C PHE A 206 5.85 -11.10 -8.40
N ARG A 207 4.95 -11.10 -9.39
CA ARG A 207 3.55 -10.72 -9.23
C ARG A 207 2.61 -11.84 -9.65
N LEU A 208 1.63 -12.15 -8.80
CA LEU A 208 0.50 -13.04 -9.09
C LEU A 208 -0.81 -12.29 -8.82
N ASN A 209 -1.68 -12.22 -9.82
CA ASN A 209 -3.02 -11.62 -9.78
C ASN A 209 -4.12 -12.62 -10.19
N THR A 210 -3.79 -13.82 -10.68
CA THR A 210 -4.78 -14.74 -11.26
C THR A 210 -5.08 -15.94 -10.36
N ALA A 211 -6.34 -16.05 -9.94
CA ALA A 211 -6.85 -17.18 -9.17
C ALA A 211 -6.64 -18.53 -9.89
N ASN A 212 -6.14 -19.54 -9.17
CA ASN A 212 -5.83 -20.89 -9.67
C ASN A 212 -4.70 -20.95 -10.73
N VAL A 213 -3.82 -19.95 -10.79
CA VAL A 213 -2.56 -20.02 -11.57
C VAL A 213 -1.42 -20.50 -10.69
N GLY A 214 -0.53 -21.31 -11.26
CA GLY A 214 0.77 -21.62 -10.70
C GLY A 214 1.85 -20.70 -11.25
N GLN A 215 2.62 -20.04 -10.37
CA GLN A 215 3.80 -19.28 -10.73
C GLN A 215 5.06 -20.15 -10.62
N PHE A 216 5.81 -20.23 -11.72
CA PHE A 216 6.98 -21.10 -11.87
C PHE A 216 8.20 -20.27 -12.30
N GLU A 217 8.63 -19.36 -11.44
CA GLU A 217 9.88 -18.62 -11.64
C GLU A 217 11.09 -19.57 -11.67
N ARG A 218 12.08 -19.26 -12.50
CA ARG A 218 13.40 -19.89 -12.42
C ARG A 218 14.49 -18.87 -12.64
N THR A 219 15.34 -18.72 -11.63
CA THR A 219 16.40 -17.72 -11.59
C THR A 219 17.76 -18.41 -11.57
N LEU A 220 18.65 -18.00 -12.49
CA LEU A 220 20.00 -18.52 -12.65
C LEU A 220 21.01 -17.35 -12.54
N ILE A 221 21.81 -17.36 -11.47
CA ILE A 221 22.78 -16.30 -11.17
C ILE A 221 24.20 -16.88 -11.19
N ILE A 222 25.04 -16.39 -12.08
CA ILE A 222 26.43 -16.83 -12.26
C ILE A 222 27.36 -15.64 -11.92
N VAL A 223 28.16 -15.78 -10.88
CA VAL A 223 29.08 -14.75 -10.40
C VAL A 223 30.51 -15.25 -10.58
N ASP A 224 31.22 -14.70 -11.56
CA ASP A 224 32.51 -15.21 -12.03
C ASP A 224 33.71 -14.76 -11.16
N GLU A 225 34.91 -15.29 -11.41
CA GLU A 225 36.04 -15.21 -10.45
C GLU A 225 36.30 -13.79 -9.92
N GLY A 226 36.20 -13.61 -8.60
CA GLY A 226 36.44 -12.33 -7.92
C GLY A 226 35.35 -11.24 -8.10
N ALA A 227 34.20 -11.56 -8.70
CA ALA A 227 33.09 -10.63 -8.90
C ALA A 227 32.21 -10.41 -7.64
N SER A 228 31.25 -9.47 -7.68
CA SER A 228 30.35 -9.14 -6.55
C SER A 228 28.96 -8.66 -7.01
N VAL A 229 27.85 -9.03 -6.31
CA VAL A 229 26.45 -8.63 -6.65
C VAL A 229 25.42 -8.80 -5.50
N HIS A 230 24.28 -8.07 -5.56
CA HIS A 230 23.12 -8.07 -4.64
C HIS A 230 21.74 -7.89 -5.37
N TYR A 231 20.54 -7.93 -4.72
CA TYR A 231 19.19 -8.13 -5.38
C TYR A 231 17.90 -7.76 -4.52
N VAL A 232 16.89 -6.90 -4.89
CA VAL A 232 15.68 -6.46 -4.04
C VAL A 232 14.31 -5.84 -4.69
N GLU A 233 13.48 -4.86 -4.11
CA GLU A 233 12.09 -4.26 -4.53
C GLU A 233 11.72 -2.70 -4.14
N GLY A 234 10.48 -2.05 -4.23
CA GLY A 234 10.21 -0.55 -3.96
C GLY A 234 8.75 0.16 -4.05
N CYS A 235 8.53 1.52 -3.78
CA CYS A 235 7.20 2.32 -3.64
C CYS A 235 7.12 3.94 -3.80
N PHE A 236 6.17 4.78 -3.24
CA PHE A 236 5.72 6.24 -3.60
C PHE A 236 6.07 7.51 -2.71
N LEU A 237 5.53 8.80 -2.94
CA LEU A 237 5.84 10.32 -2.68
C LEU A 237 5.39 11.21 -1.41
N GLU A 238 6.13 12.31 -1.04
CA GLU A 238 6.05 13.25 0.15
C GLU A 238 5.19 14.53 -0.01
N GLY A 239 4.74 15.07 1.13
CA GLY A 239 4.26 16.45 1.33
C GLY A 239 2.83 16.72 0.87
N ALA A 240 2.25 15.77 0.13
CA ALA A 240 0.86 15.80 -0.30
C ALA A 240 -0.11 15.84 0.90
N ARG A 241 -1.15 16.68 0.82
CA ARG A 241 -2.20 16.77 1.84
C ARG A 241 -3.18 15.62 1.71
N VAL A 242 -3.17 14.71 2.67
CA VAL A 242 -4.11 13.59 2.77
C VAL A 242 -5.32 14.01 3.59
N ARG A 243 -6.52 13.62 3.14
CA ARG A 243 -7.76 13.95 3.84
C ARG A 243 -8.10 12.90 4.91
N THR A 244 -7.97 13.29 6.17
CA THR A 244 -8.41 12.50 7.34
C THR A 244 -9.77 12.97 7.87
N ARG A 245 -10.37 12.17 8.76
CA ARG A 245 -11.60 12.45 9.50
C ARG A 245 -11.49 13.69 10.42
N SER A 246 -10.28 14.04 10.85
CA SER A 246 -9.99 15.23 11.68
C SER A 246 -9.61 16.48 10.87
N GLY A 247 -9.48 16.35 9.55
CA GLY A 247 -9.00 17.41 8.65
C GLY A 247 -7.88 16.93 7.73
N GLU A 248 -7.21 17.86 7.04
CA GLU A 248 -6.10 17.50 6.15
C GLU A 248 -4.78 17.38 6.92
N LYS A 249 -4.17 16.20 6.84
CA LYS A 249 -2.89 15.85 7.47
C LYS A 249 -1.86 15.64 6.34
N PRO A 250 -0.65 16.21 6.40
CA PRO A 250 0.40 15.92 5.43
C PRO A 250 0.74 14.42 5.40
N ILE A 251 1.04 13.87 4.22
CA ILE A 251 1.29 12.42 4.03
C ILE A 251 2.44 11.89 4.88
N GLU A 252 3.49 12.69 5.11
CA GLU A 252 4.61 12.35 5.99
C GLU A 252 4.26 12.29 7.48
N LYS A 253 3.01 12.65 7.82
CA LYS A 253 2.43 12.64 9.17
C LYS A 253 1.18 11.75 9.25
N ILE A 254 0.84 11.01 8.19
CA ILE A 254 -0.18 9.98 8.29
C ILE A 254 0.39 8.84 9.15
N GLU A 255 -0.40 8.42 10.12
CA GLU A 255 -0.05 7.45 11.16
C GLU A 255 -1.04 6.28 11.10
N VAL A 256 -0.61 5.09 11.52
CA VAL A 256 -1.50 3.92 11.61
C VAL A 256 -2.61 4.22 12.63
N GLY A 257 -3.86 3.98 12.23
CA GLY A 257 -5.06 4.36 12.98
C GLY A 257 -5.69 5.71 12.59
N ASP A 258 -5.03 6.55 11.79
CA ASP A 258 -5.71 7.69 11.15
C ASP A 258 -6.85 7.19 10.25
N GLU A 259 -8.00 7.85 10.27
CA GLU A 259 -9.12 7.53 9.38
C GLU A 259 -9.14 8.48 8.18
N VAL A 260 -9.02 7.95 6.96
CA VAL A 260 -8.86 8.69 5.70
C VAL A 260 -10.06 8.52 4.77
N LEU A 261 -10.38 9.54 3.97
CA LEU A 261 -11.47 9.47 2.99
C LEU A 261 -11.05 8.66 1.77
N THR A 262 -11.86 7.69 1.36
CA THR A 262 -11.57 6.76 0.25
C THR A 262 -12.31 7.11 -1.05
N HIS A 263 -12.06 6.36 -2.13
CA HIS A 263 -12.81 6.48 -3.39
C HIS A 263 -14.33 6.27 -3.23
N GLN A 264 -14.80 5.57 -2.19
CA GLN A 264 -16.23 5.33 -1.93
C GLN A 264 -16.87 6.45 -1.11
N GLY A 265 -16.16 7.57 -0.88
CA GLY A 265 -16.67 8.71 -0.10
C GLY A 265 -16.88 8.40 1.39
N ARG A 266 -16.33 7.31 1.90
CA ARG A 266 -16.38 6.88 3.31
C ARG A 266 -15.01 7.00 3.97
N TYR A 267 -14.98 7.10 5.30
CA TYR A 267 -13.72 7.03 6.05
C TYR A 267 -13.34 5.58 6.36
N ARG A 268 -12.05 5.25 6.25
CA ARG A 268 -11.45 3.94 6.56
C ARG A 268 -10.09 4.15 7.23
N ARG A 269 -9.66 3.20 8.06
CA ARG A 269 -8.40 3.36 8.81
C ARG A 269 -7.20 3.08 7.91
N VAL A 270 -6.17 3.88 8.10
CA VAL A 270 -4.83 3.61 7.60
C VAL A 270 -4.23 2.51 8.47
N TYR A 271 -3.86 1.40 7.86
CA TYR A 271 -3.24 0.27 8.58
C TYR A 271 -1.72 0.17 8.32
N HIS A 272 -1.15 0.96 7.38
CA HIS A 272 0.23 0.75 6.92
C HIS A 272 0.83 2.01 6.26
N THR A 273 1.80 2.70 6.87
CA THR A 273 2.38 3.97 6.35
C THR A 273 3.85 3.87 5.87
N GLN A 274 4.11 3.99 4.56
CA GLN A 274 5.42 3.80 3.93
C GLN A 274 6.21 5.12 3.80
N ALA A 275 7.54 5.03 3.78
CA ALA A 275 8.44 6.09 3.32
C ALA A 275 9.71 5.51 2.66
N ARG A 276 10.26 6.16 1.63
CA ARG A 276 11.62 5.95 1.07
C ARG A 276 12.22 7.30 0.59
N PRO A 277 13.51 7.39 0.25
CA PRO A 277 14.03 8.50 -0.54
C PRO A 277 13.82 8.30 -2.05
N TYR A 278 13.84 9.39 -2.81
CA TYR A 278 13.63 9.40 -4.26
C TYR A 278 14.40 10.49 -4.97
N HIS A 279 14.62 10.24 -6.25
CA HIS A 279 15.02 11.23 -7.22
C HIS A 279 14.40 10.84 -8.57
N GLY A 280 13.74 11.75 -9.28
CA GLY A 280 12.98 11.43 -10.51
C GLY A 280 11.98 12.51 -10.92
N ASP A 281 11.21 12.20 -11.97
CA ASP A 281 10.26 13.12 -12.60
C ASP A 281 8.98 13.26 -11.76
N VAL A 282 8.86 14.42 -11.08
CA VAL A 282 7.66 14.76 -10.32
C VAL A 282 6.65 15.44 -11.26
N TYR A 283 5.49 14.82 -11.39
CA TYR A 283 4.34 15.33 -12.13
C TYR A 283 3.54 16.28 -11.22
N SER A 284 3.64 17.58 -11.52
CA SER A 284 2.79 18.64 -10.95
C SER A 284 1.55 18.81 -11.82
N ILE A 285 0.43 18.24 -11.38
CA ILE A 285 -0.85 18.25 -12.10
C ILE A 285 -1.76 19.31 -11.48
N ARG A 286 -2.15 20.31 -12.29
CA ARG A 286 -3.14 21.32 -11.93
C ARG A 286 -4.47 21.02 -12.59
N PHE A 287 -5.56 21.12 -11.84
CA PHE A 287 -6.93 20.85 -12.30
C PHE A 287 -7.85 22.05 -12.06
N TYR A 288 -8.96 22.12 -12.80
CA TYR A 288 -10.02 23.09 -12.53
C TYR A 288 -10.78 22.66 -11.27
N GLY A 289 -11.32 23.60 -10.50
CA GLY A 289 -12.15 23.29 -9.34
C GLY A 289 -11.44 23.49 -8.00
N ASP A 290 -10.12 23.45 -7.98
CA ASP A 290 -9.32 23.91 -6.86
C ASP A 290 -8.10 24.70 -7.36
N SER A 291 -7.99 25.97 -6.96
CA SER A 291 -6.82 26.81 -7.30
C SER A 291 -5.80 26.93 -6.17
N GLY A 292 -6.00 26.22 -5.06
CA GLY A 292 -5.08 26.12 -3.91
C GLY A 292 -4.41 24.76 -3.78
N ARG A 293 -4.53 23.91 -4.81
CA ARG A 293 -3.93 22.58 -4.90
C ARG A 293 -3.19 22.39 -6.21
N GLU A 294 -2.12 21.62 -6.11
CA GLU A 294 -1.34 21.08 -7.21
C GLU A 294 -0.99 19.66 -6.77
N LEU A 295 -1.48 18.67 -7.51
CA LEU A 295 -1.21 17.28 -7.20
C LEU A 295 0.22 16.98 -7.64
N ARG A 296 1.10 16.70 -6.68
CA ARG A 296 2.50 16.35 -6.92
C ARG A 296 2.68 14.87 -6.67
N VAL A 297 2.93 14.13 -7.75
CA VAL A 297 3.01 12.66 -7.75
C VAL A 297 4.15 12.18 -8.65
N THR A 298 4.58 10.94 -8.46
CA THR A 298 5.55 10.26 -9.30
C THR A 298 4.87 9.76 -10.58
N ALA A 299 5.63 9.47 -11.63
CA ALA A 299 5.11 9.14 -12.96
C ALA A 299 4.12 7.96 -12.96
N GLU A 300 4.30 7.05 -12.02
CA GLU A 300 3.70 5.73 -11.92
C GLU A 300 2.52 5.66 -10.93
N HIS A 301 2.19 6.79 -10.29
CA HIS A 301 1.13 6.91 -9.28
C HIS A 301 -0.28 6.72 -9.89
N PRO A 302 -1.11 5.75 -9.42
CA PRO A 302 -2.45 5.47 -9.90
C PRO A 302 -3.47 6.46 -9.33
N LEU A 303 -4.09 7.22 -10.22
CA LEU A 303 -5.15 8.17 -9.92
C LEU A 303 -6.47 7.65 -10.50
N LEU A 304 -7.60 7.97 -9.86
CA LEU A 304 -8.91 7.60 -10.40
C LEU A 304 -9.38 8.72 -11.36
N VAL A 305 -9.51 8.38 -12.65
CA VAL A 305 -9.60 9.33 -13.76
C VAL A 305 -10.69 8.91 -14.75
N VAL A 306 -11.30 9.87 -15.44
CA VAL A 306 -12.12 9.64 -16.64
C VAL A 306 -11.44 10.26 -17.86
N ARG A 307 -11.09 9.43 -18.85
CA ARG A 307 -10.48 9.89 -20.11
C ARG A 307 -11.40 10.78 -20.94
N ARG A 308 -10.84 11.81 -21.58
CA ARG A 308 -11.58 12.80 -22.36
C ARG A 308 -11.93 12.28 -23.75
N GLN A 309 -13.21 12.01 -23.99
CA GLN A 309 -13.69 11.45 -25.27
C GLN A 309 -13.55 12.44 -26.44
N LYS A 310 -13.63 13.75 -26.18
CA LYS A 310 -13.50 14.82 -27.17
C LYS A 310 -12.92 16.07 -26.51
N GLN A 311 -11.91 16.69 -27.11
CA GLN A 311 -11.23 17.88 -26.56
C GLN A 311 -12.17 19.10 -26.42
N SER A 312 -13.14 19.26 -27.34
CA SER A 312 -14.06 20.42 -27.42
C SER A 312 -15.44 20.23 -26.77
N GLU A 313 -15.79 19.02 -26.35
CA GLU A 313 -17.09 18.68 -25.74
C GLU A 313 -16.87 18.07 -24.35
N ARG A 314 -17.90 17.96 -23.51
CA ARG A 314 -17.83 17.10 -22.31
C ARG A 314 -18.14 15.66 -22.69
N ASN A 315 -17.63 14.73 -21.90
CA ASN A 315 -18.12 13.35 -21.94
C ASN A 315 -19.62 13.33 -21.61
N LYS A 316 -20.36 12.39 -22.21
CA LYS A 316 -21.78 12.16 -21.89
C LYS A 316 -21.97 11.19 -20.73
N GLU A 317 -21.02 10.28 -20.58
CA GLU A 317 -20.95 9.25 -19.55
C GLU A 317 -19.58 9.36 -18.89
N PHE A 318 -19.55 9.19 -17.58
CA PHE A 318 -18.34 9.20 -16.79
C PHE A 318 -18.19 7.82 -16.16
N GLN A 319 -17.08 7.16 -16.45
CA GLN A 319 -16.73 5.84 -15.93
C GLN A 319 -15.27 5.94 -15.46
N PRO A 320 -15.02 6.04 -14.14
CA PRO A 320 -13.67 6.18 -13.62
C PRO A 320 -12.85 4.91 -13.80
N THR A 321 -11.60 5.06 -14.22
CA THR A 321 -10.59 4.01 -14.32
C THR A 321 -9.32 4.44 -13.58
N TRP A 322 -8.55 3.47 -13.09
CA TRP A 322 -7.25 3.73 -12.46
C TRP A 322 -6.21 3.94 -13.55
N GLU A 323 -5.67 5.16 -13.65
CA GLU A 323 -4.73 5.59 -14.68
C GLU A 323 -3.47 6.17 -14.03
N ARG A 324 -2.29 5.92 -14.59
CA ARG A 324 -1.03 6.52 -14.10
C ARG A 324 -0.93 8.01 -14.36
N ALA A 325 -0.29 8.75 -13.47
CA ALA A 325 -0.04 10.18 -13.58
C ALA A 325 0.63 10.62 -14.89
N ASP A 326 1.63 9.87 -15.39
CA ASP A 326 2.34 10.19 -16.63
C ASP A 326 1.49 10.04 -17.91
N SER A 327 0.55 9.10 -17.87
CA SER A 327 -0.34 8.80 -18.98
C SER A 327 -1.42 9.88 -19.18
N LEU A 328 -1.61 10.79 -18.22
CA LEU A 328 -2.70 11.77 -18.18
C LEU A 328 -2.48 12.94 -19.14
N LYS A 329 -3.59 13.54 -19.59
CA LYS A 329 -3.58 14.61 -20.60
C LYS A 329 -4.47 15.78 -20.17
N GLU A 330 -4.09 16.98 -20.59
CA GLU A 330 -4.92 18.17 -20.37
C GLU A 330 -6.34 17.96 -20.90
N GLY A 331 -7.33 18.16 -20.03
CA GLY A 331 -8.74 17.93 -20.31
C GLY A 331 -9.29 16.54 -19.96
N ASP A 332 -8.47 15.54 -19.62
CA ASP A 332 -8.93 14.36 -18.85
C ASP A 332 -9.50 14.81 -17.50
N TYR A 333 -10.34 14.01 -16.85
CA TYR A 333 -10.97 14.39 -15.57
C TYR A 333 -10.39 13.59 -14.41
N LEU A 334 -9.78 14.25 -13.42
CA LEU A 334 -9.59 13.62 -12.10
C LEU A 334 -10.93 13.57 -11.35
N VAL A 335 -11.05 12.69 -10.36
CA VAL A 335 -12.27 12.60 -9.54
C VAL A 335 -12.02 13.01 -8.08
N ILE A 336 -13.01 13.70 -7.51
CA ILE A 336 -13.13 14.05 -6.09
C ILE A 336 -14.37 13.33 -5.56
N PRO A 337 -14.29 12.51 -4.50
CA PRO A 337 -15.44 11.71 -4.08
C PRO A 337 -16.45 12.58 -3.32
N VAL A 338 -17.73 12.33 -3.56
CA VAL A 338 -18.85 12.89 -2.80
C VAL A 338 -18.93 12.13 -1.47
N PRO A 339 -18.79 12.79 -0.30
CA PRO A 339 -18.81 12.08 0.98
C PRO A 339 -20.18 11.45 1.25
N GLN A 340 -20.18 10.15 1.52
CA GLN A 340 -21.39 9.36 1.74
C GLN A 340 -21.82 9.45 3.22
N PRO A 341 -23.13 9.41 3.52
CA PRO A 341 -23.61 9.44 4.91
C PRO A 341 -23.17 8.19 5.68
N VAL A 342 -22.73 8.38 6.93
CA VAL A 342 -22.58 7.29 7.90
C VAL A 342 -23.99 6.86 8.34
N ILE A 343 -24.29 5.55 8.25
CA ILE A 343 -25.64 5.02 8.44
C ILE A 343 -25.95 4.78 9.94
N GLU A 344 -25.89 5.85 10.75
CA GLU A 344 -26.37 5.85 12.15
C GLU A 344 -27.29 7.06 12.46
N PRO A 345 -28.49 7.16 11.84
CA PRO A 345 -29.46 8.19 12.18
C PRO A 345 -30.22 7.85 13.48
N ALA A 346 -29.58 8.03 14.65
CA ALA A 346 -30.26 7.92 15.95
C ALA A 346 -29.63 8.76 17.08
N LEU A 347 -30.48 9.58 17.72
CA LEU A 347 -30.39 10.08 19.11
C LEU A 347 -29.23 11.04 19.47
N ALA A 348 -29.60 12.32 19.58
CA ALA A 348 -29.01 13.35 20.46
C ALA A 348 -27.48 13.31 20.68
N HIS A 349 -26.74 14.06 19.85
CA HIS A 349 -25.32 14.31 20.09
C HIS A 349 -25.14 15.13 21.39
N SER A 350 -24.62 14.49 22.45
CA SER A 350 -24.43 15.13 23.75
C SER A 350 -22.97 15.50 23.99
N VAL A 351 -22.72 16.79 24.25
CA VAL A 351 -21.39 17.34 24.51
C VAL A 351 -21.26 17.59 26.00
N THR A 352 -20.28 16.95 26.65
CA THR A 352 -19.97 17.21 28.06
C THR A 352 -19.01 18.39 28.16
N VAL A 353 -19.40 19.44 28.88
CA VAL A 353 -18.56 20.63 29.08
C VAL A 353 -18.33 20.94 30.57
N PRO A 354 -17.09 21.32 30.96
CA PRO A 354 -16.79 21.70 32.33
C PRO A 354 -17.40 23.07 32.63
N LEU A 355 -18.21 23.18 33.68
CA LEU A 355 -18.72 24.45 34.18
C LEU A 355 -17.96 24.88 35.45
N GLY A 356 -17.40 26.09 35.38
CA GLY A 356 -16.65 26.75 36.46
C GLY A 356 -15.17 27.01 36.13
N ARG A 357 -14.55 27.84 36.97
CA ARG A 357 -13.10 28.05 37.15
C ARG A 357 -12.89 28.45 38.62
N GLY A 358 -12.03 27.79 39.39
CA GLY A 358 -11.85 28.11 40.82
C GLY A 358 -11.02 27.10 41.63
N ARG A 359 -11.12 27.17 42.97
CA ARG A 359 -10.43 26.26 43.92
C ARG A 359 -11.10 24.89 44.11
N HIS A 360 -12.20 24.63 43.42
CA HIS A 360 -12.94 23.37 43.45
C HIS A 360 -12.86 22.70 42.08
N ALA A 361 -13.08 21.38 42.03
CA ALA A 361 -13.16 20.67 40.77
C ALA A 361 -14.26 21.26 39.86
N PRO A 362 -14.08 21.23 38.52
CA PRO A 362 -15.15 21.58 37.59
C PRO A 362 -16.40 20.73 37.82
N VAL A 363 -17.57 21.28 37.50
CA VAL A 363 -18.80 20.51 37.40
C VAL A 363 -19.04 20.23 35.93
N GLU A 364 -18.75 19.01 35.49
CA GLU A 364 -19.10 18.57 34.14
C GLU A 364 -20.63 18.62 33.94
N ARG A 365 -21.07 19.16 32.81
CA ARG A 365 -22.47 19.17 32.42
C ARG A 365 -22.64 18.74 30.97
N GLU A 366 -23.49 17.74 30.78
CA GLU A 366 -23.92 17.24 29.49
C GLU A 366 -24.92 18.23 28.86
N VAL A 367 -24.71 18.54 27.57
CA VAL A 367 -25.51 19.47 26.76
C VAL A 367 -25.88 18.77 25.45
N ASN A 368 -27.16 18.48 25.26
CA ASN A 368 -27.67 17.84 24.05
C ASN A 368 -27.83 18.88 22.94
N LEU A 369 -27.22 18.64 21.78
CA LEU A 369 -27.35 19.49 20.60
C LEU A 369 -28.56 19.04 19.74
N PRO A 370 -29.44 19.97 19.32
CA PRO A 370 -30.56 19.63 18.44
C PRO A 370 -30.10 19.15 17.06
N TYR A 371 -30.86 18.21 16.49
CA TYR A 371 -30.63 17.67 15.15
C TYR A 371 -31.86 17.98 14.27
N GLU A 372 -32.03 19.26 13.95
CA GLU A 372 -33.20 19.79 13.23
C GLU A 372 -32.84 21.06 12.40
N PRO A 373 -33.63 21.43 11.38
CA PRO A 373 -33.20 22.41 10.37
C PRO A 373 -32.87 23.80 10.92
N ASP A 374 -33.67 24.29 11.87
CA ASP A 374 -33.48 25.60 12.50
C ASP A 374 -32.18 25.68 13.31
N PHE A 375 -31.76 24.58 13.93
CA PHE A 375 -30.47 24.53 14.61
C PHE A 375 -29.31 24.47 13.61
N PHE A 376 -29.43 23.72 12.52
CA PHE A 376 -28.42 23.70 11.45
C PHE A 376 -28.25 25.08 10.79
N ARG A 377 -29.33 25.84 10.60
CA ARG A 377 -29.28 27.26 10.18
C ARG A 377 -28.57 28.15 11.20
N LEU A 378 -28.81 27.96 12.49
CA LEU A 378 -28.07 28.66 13.56
C LEU A 378 -26.58 28.30 13.57
N LEU A 379 -26.21 27.03 13.34
CA LEU A 379 -24.81 26.63 13.15
C LEU A 379 -24.21 27.30 11.91
N GLY A 380 -24.96 27.43 10.82
CA GLY A 380 -24.50 28.14 9.63
C GLY A 380 -24.17 29.62 9.91
N TYR A 381 -25.06 30.33 10.59
CA TYR A 381 -24.79 31.69 11.08
C TYR A 381 -23.58 31.74 12.04
N TYR A 382 -23.39 30.73 12.89
CA TYR A 382 -22.20 30.64 13.75
C TYR A 382 -20.92 30.46 12.94
N PHE A 383 -20.91 29.59 11.92
CA PHE A 383 -19.70 29.31 11.15
C PHE A 383 -19.21 30.51 10.33
N ALA A 384 -20.12 31.33 9.80
CA ALA A 384 -19.79 32.65 9.26
C ALA A 384 -19.48 33.64 10.40
N GLU A 385 -20.51 34.25 10.97
CA GLU A 385 -20.43 35.50 11.77
C GLU A 385 -20.17 35.30 13.27
N GLY A 386 -20.01 34.06 13.72
CA GLY A 386 -19.90 33.71 15.12
C GLY A 386 -18.50 33.79 15.75
N HIS A 387 -18.44 34.11 17.04
CA HIS A 387 -17.25 33.90 17.88
C HIS A 387 -17.63 33.68 19.35
N VAL A 388 -16.71 33.09 20.13
CA VAL A 388 -16.83 32.94 21.59
C VAL A 388 -15.83 33.83 22.33
N ASP A 389 -16.34 34.75 23.14
CA ASP A 389 -15.53 35.59 24.04
C ASP A 389 -15.36 34.92 25.41
N ASN A 390 -14.11 34.68 25.80
CA ASN A 390 -13.69 34.33 27.17
C ASN A 390 -14.44 33.13 27.80
N GLU A 391 -14.89 32.15 27.02
CA GLU A 391 -15.73 31.01 27.48
C GLU A 391 -17.09 31.42 28.09
N HIS A 392 -17.52 32.67 27.95
CA HIS A 392 -18.66 33.23 28.71
C HIS A 392 -19.73 33.92 27.84
N TYR A 393 -19.40 34.30 26.61
CA TYR A 393 -20.31 34.94 25.67
C TYR A 393 -20.20 34.30 24.29
N LEU A 394 -21.35 33.95 23.71
CA LEU A 394 -21.49 33.55 22.31
C LEU A 394 -22.00 34.78 21.54
N SER A 395 -21.28 35.20 20.51
CA SER A 395 -21.56 36.42 19.75
C SER A 395 -21.78 36.09 18.27
N LEU A 396 -22.71 36.77 17.60
CA LEU A 396 -22.88 36.80 16.14
C LEU A 396 -22.88 38.26 15.68
N SER A 397 -22.16 38.63 14.62
CA SER A 397 -22.10 40.01 14.11
C SER A 397 -22.61 40.13 12.67
N PHE A 398 -23.65 40.93 12.43
CA PHE A 398 -24.19 41.15 11.08
C PHE A 398 -24.02 42.61 10.64
N ASN A 399 -24.17 42.89 9.35
CA ASN A 399 -24.32 44.26 8.87
C ASN A 399 -25.67 44.84 9.32
N VAL A 400 -25.73 46.13 9.63
CA VAL A 400 -26.99 46.82 10.00
C VAL A 400 -28.06 46.81 8.91
N ASN A 401 -27.72 46.39 7.69
CA ASN A 401 -28.65 46.25 6.57
C ASN A 401 -29.22 44.83 6.41
N GLU A 402 -28.64 43.81 7.06
CA GLU A 402 -29.08 42.40 7.02
C GLU A 402 -30.22 42.13 8.02
N ILE A 403 -31.27 42.96 7.93
CA ILE A 403 -32.37 43.04 8.90
C ILE A 403 -33.09 41.69 9.07
N GLU A 404 -33.26 40.93 7.98
CA GLU A 404 -33.86 39.59 8.03
C GLU A 404 -32.97 38.60 8.81
N TYR A 405 -31.69 38.52 8.47
CA TYR A 405 -30.76 37.53 9.04
C TYR A 405 -30.48 37.82 10.52
N LEU A 406 -30.38 39.09 10.91
CA LEU A 406 -30.25 39.49 12.30
C LEU A 406 -31.52 39.17 13.12
N ALA A 407 -32.71 39.38 12.56
CA ALA A 407 -33.97 39.03 13.24
C ALA A 407 -34.13 37.51 13.39
N ASP A 408 -33.76 36.76 12.35
CA ASP A 408 -33.79 35.29 12.31
C ASP A 408 -32.79 34.68 13.31
N ALA A 409 -31.52 35.08 13.25
CA ALA A 409 -30.50 34.64 14.20
C ALA A 409 -30.86 35.00 15.66
N LYS A 410 -31.49 36.16 15.90
CA LYS A 410 -32.01 36.54 17.21
C LYS A 410 -33.12 35.60 17.70
N PHE A 411 -34.08 35.26 16.83
CA PHE A 411 -35.15 34.32 17.14
C PHE A 411 -34.59 32.92 17.46
N LEU A 412 -33.66 32.42 16.66
CA LEU A 412 -33.02 31.12 16.87
C LEU A 412 -32.25 31.07 18.21
N ILE A 413 -31.50 32.12 18.56
CA ILE A 413 -30.82 32.23 19.86
C ILE A 413 -31.83 32.21 21.02
N GLU A 414 -32.92 33.00 20.92
CA GLU A 414 -33.92 33.07 21.99
C GLU A 414 -34.66 31.74 22.18
N ASN A 415 -34.97 31.05 21.07
CA ASN A 415 -35.61 29.73 21.05
C ASN A 415 -34.72 28.64 21.68
N TYR A 416 -33.46 28.50 21.22
CA TYR A 416 -32.59 27.39 21.66
C TYR A 416 -31.97 27.58 23.03
N PHE A 417 -31.69 28.82 23.45
CA PHE A 417 -31.02 29.09 24.74
C PHE A 417 -31.95 29.68 25.80
N GLY A 418 -33.25 29.82 25.50
CA GLY A 418 -34.27 30.33 26.43
C GLY A 418 -34.01 31.76 26.91
N LYS A 419 -33.21 32.53 26.18
CA LYS A 419 -32.70 33.84 26.58
C LYS A 419 -32.39 34.70 25.35
N PRO A 420 -32.99 35.89 25.20
CA PRO A 420 -32.67 36.79 24.10
C PRO A 420 -31.21 37.28 24.17
N PRO A 421 -30.53 37.45 23.02
CA PRO A 421 -29.21 38.06 22.98
C PRO A 421 -29.27 39.56 23.29
N ILE A 422 -28.17 40.10 23.81
CA ILE A 422 -27.97 41.54 23.99
C ILE A 422 -27.54 42.13 22.65
N GLU A 423 -28.30 43.10 22.14
CA GLU A 423 -27.92 43.87 20.95
C GLU A 423 -26.92 44.96 21.33
N ASN A 424 -25.68 44.87 20.83
CA ASN A 424 -24.69 45.92 21.00
C ASN A 424 -25.01 47.14 20.11
N ALA A 425 -24.72 48.34 20.62
CA ALA A 425 -24.82 49.58 19.84
C ALA A 425 -23.95 49.50 18.58
N PRO A 426 -24.49 49.77 17.36
CA PRO A 426 -23.76 49.54 16.11
C PRO A 426 -22.40 50.25 16.01
N ARG A 427 -21.43 49.54 15.45
CA ARG A 427 -20.05 50.03 15.24
C ARG A 427 -19.62 49.76 13.81
N GLN A 428 -19.19 50.80 13.09
CA GLN A 428 -18.70 50.71 11.70
C GLN A 428 -19.66 49.92 10.76
N ASN A 429 -20.96 50.13 10.94
CA ASN A 429 -22.06 49.45 10.24
C ASN A 429 -22.26 47.95 10.56
N GLY A 430 -21.56 47.40 11.56
CA GLY A 430 -21.88 46.10 12.17
C GLY A 430 -22.76 46.24 13.41
N GLN A 431 -23.64 45.25 13.64
CA GLN A 431 -24.46 45.09 14.84
C GLN A 431 -24.28 43.67 15.38
N THR A 432 -23.84 43.56 16.64
CA THR A 432 -23.51 42.26 17.27
C THR A 432 -24.62 41.83 18.23
N LEU A 433 -25.13 40.62 18.05
CA LEU A 433 -25.94 39.88 19.01
C LEU A 433 -25.01 39.16 20.00
N VAL A 434 -25.18 39.36 21.31
CA VAL A 434 -24.35 38.73 22.35
C VAL A 434 -25.20 37.92 23.33
N LEU A 435 -25.15 36.59 23.24
CA LEU A 435 -25.67 35.68 24.24
C LEU A 435 -24.65 35.50 25.37
N SER A 436 -24.91 36.12 26.52
CA SER A 436 -24.18 35.82 27.75
C SER A 436 -24.67 34.51 28.36
N SER A 437 -24.03 33.39 27.97
CA SER A 437 -24.26 32.06 28.52
C SER A 437 -22.94 31.27 28.47
N THR A 438 -22.40 30.92 29.65
CA THR A 438 -21.16 30.12 29.77
C THR A 438 -21.34 28.70 29.27
N GLU A 439 -22.56 28.18 29.32
CA GLU A 439 -22.93 26.87 28.78
C GLU A 439 -22.81 26.88 27.25
N ALA A 440 -23.62 27.71 26.58
CA ALA A 440 -23.59 27.82 25.12
C ALA A 440 -22.21 28.21 24.59
N ALA A 441 -21.52 29.16 25.25
CA ALA A 441 -20.18 29.57 24.87
C ALA A 441 -19.15 28.43 24.98
N ARG A 442 -19.20 27.60 26.03
CA ARG A 442 -18.28 26.45 26.17
C ARG A 442 -18.63 25.31 25.21
N THR A 443 -19.92 25.00 25.05
CA THR A 443 -20.35 23.96 24.08
C THR A 443 -19.97 24.36 22.66
N PHE A 444 -20.20 25.61 22.23
CA PHE A 444 -19.82 26.04 20.89
C PHE A 444 -18.30 26.14 20.70
N ALA A 445 -17.54 26.58 21.70
CA ALA A 445 -16.08 26.59 21.61
C ALA A 445 -15.46 25.18 21.60
N HIS A 446 -16.08 24.21 22.30
CA HIS A 446 -15.64 22.82 22.34
C HIS A 446 -15.96 22.09 21.02
N GLU A 447 -17.20 22.16 20.57
CA GLU A 447 -17.72 21.36 19.46
C GLU A 447 -17.46 21.99 18.08
N PHE A 448 -17.45 23.32 18.00
CA PHE A 448 -17.42 24.08 16.75
C PHE A 448 -16.26 25.08 16.67
N GLY A 449 -15.32 25.07 17.63
CA GLY A 449 -14.18 26.00 17.72
C GLY A 449 -14.56 27.43 18.12
N SER A 450 -13.66 28.18 18.79
CA SER A 450 -14.02 29.50 19.36
C SER A 450 -13.97 30.67 18.37
N ASN A 451 -13.17 30.55 17.31
CA ASN A 451 -12.89 31.60 16.33
C ASN A 451 -12.56 31.02 14.95
N VAL A 452 -12.49 31.85 13.91
CA VAL A 452 -12.40 31.44 12.50
C VAL A 452 -11.20 30.54 12.13
N TYR A 453 -10.17 30.43 12.98
CA TYR A 453 -9.02 29.53 12.76
C TYR A 453 -9.14 28.19 13.50
N GLU A 454 -10.09 28.08 14.43
CA GLU A 454 -10.45 26.86 15.15
C GLU A 454 -11.76 26.24 14.65
N LYS A 455 -12.59 27.02 13.93
CA LYS A 455 -13.91 26.59 13.44
C LYS A 455 -13.80 25.37 12.50
N GLY A 456 -14.29 24.23 12.97
CA GLY A 456 -14.51 23.02 12.19
C GLY A 456 -15.99 22.64 12.18
N ILE A 457 -16.46 22.07 11.07
CA ILE A 457 -17.79 21.45 11.00
C ILE A 457 -17.60 19.98 11.41
N PRO A 458 -18.10 19.54 12.59
CA PRO A 458 -17.89 18.18 13.06
C PRO A 458 -18.63 17.17 12.18
N GLU A 459 -18.19 15.92 12.22
CA GLU A 459 -18.63 14.90 11.28
C GLU A 459 -20.15 14.71 11.27
N TRP A 460 -20.79 14.67 12.44
CA TRP A 460 -22.25 14.48 12.57
C TRP A 460 -23.07 15.60 11.92
N VAL A 461 -22.51 16.81 11.79
CA VAL A 461 -23.09 17.90 11.00
C VAL A 461 -22.78 17.71 9.52
N SER A 462 -21.55 17.35 9.15
CA SER A 462 -21.12 17.19 7.75
C SER A 462 -21.76 15.98 7.04
N SER A 463 -22.10 14.94 7.79
CA SER A 463 -22.70 13.67 7.34
C SER A 463 -24.23 13.66 7.44
N ALA A 464 -24.84 14.76 7.94
CA ALA A 464 -26.27 14.89 8.16
C ALA A 464 -27.12 14.73 6.88
N GLU A 465 -28.43 14.63 7.04
CA GLU A 465 -29.37 14.48 5.93
C GLU A 465 -29.39 15.73 5.03
N PRO A 466 -29.70 15.60 3.71
CA PRO A 466 -29.67 16.72 2.77
C PRO A 466 -30.52 17.94 3.19
N GLU A 467 -31.66 17.72 3.86
CA GLU A 467 -32.50 18.82 4.34
C GLU A 467 -31.81 19.66 5.44
N LEU A 468 -31.03 19.02 6.31
CA LEU A 468 -30.24 19.68 7.36
C LEU A 468 -28.99 20.37 6.79
N LEU A 469 -28.30 19.73 5.83
CA LEU A 469 -27.19 20.34 5.11
C LEU A 469 -27.63 21.58 4.31
N ALA A 470 -28.83 21.58 3.73
CA ALA A 470 -29.35 22.72 3.00
C ALA A 470 -29.46 23.95 3.91
N GLU A 471 -29.97 23.79 5.13
CA GLU A 471 -30.08 24.89 6.10
C GLU A 471 -28.74 25.34 6.69
N LEU A 472 -27.78 24.42 6.88
CA LEU A 472 -26.39 24.77 7.22
C LEU A 472 -25.76 25.66 6.13
N VAL A 473 -25.87 25.24 4.87
CA VAL A 473 -25.36 25.97 3.70
C VAL A 473 -26.07 27.33 3.52
N ASN A 474 -27.38 27.38 3.75
CA ASN A 474 -28.19 28.61 3.78
C ASN A 474 -27.66 29.58 4.86
N GLY A 475 -27.52 29.13 6.11
CA GLY A 475 -27.00 29.95 7.21
C GLY A 475 -25.56 30.46 6.98
N MET A 476 -24.66 29.60 6.47
CA MET A 476 -23.28 29.99 6.12
C MET A 476 -23.25 31.01 4.98
N TRP A 477 -24.10 30.84 3.96
CA TRP A 477 -24.17 31.78 2.83
C TRP A 477 -24.86 33.10 3.20
N ARG A 478 -25.80 33.13 4.16
CA ARG A 478 -26.44 34.37 4.61
C ARG A 478 -25.49 35.34 5.32
N GLY A 479 -24.36 34.87 5.85
CA GLY A 479 -23.26 35.73 6.34
C GLY A 479 -22.25 36.06 5.24
N ASP A 480 -21.31 35.14 4.98
CA ASP A 480 -20.15 35.33 4.09
C ASP A 480 -20.45 35.23 2.57
N GLY A 481 -21.73 35.07 2.20
CA GLY A 481 -22.18 34.79 0.84
C GLY A 481 -22.49 36.01 -0.02
N SER A 482 -22.55 35.78 -1.33
CA SER A 482 -22.84 36.78 -2.35
C SER A 482 -23.31 36.14 -3.66
N TYR A 483 -24.03 36.91 -4.47
CA TYR A 483 -24.47 36.51 -5.82
C TYR A 483 -24.14 37.60 -6.85
N ASP A 484 -23.32 37.25 -7.84
CA ASP A 484 -22.93 38.14 -8.94
C ASP A 484 -23.95 38.01 -10.09
N VAL A 485 -24.97 38.86 -10.08
CA VAL A 485 -26.05 38.90 -11.09
C VAL A 485 -25.52 39.03 -12.52
N LYS A 486 -24.35 39.65 -12.73
CA LYS A 486 -23.77 39.85 -14.07
C LYS A 486 -23.02 38.62 -14.57
N LYS A 487 -22.42 37.85 -13.68
CA LYS A 487 -21.76 36.58 -14.00
C LYS A 487 -22.69 35.37 -13.87
N ASN A 488 -23.86 35.55 -13.26
CA ASN A 488 -24.75 34.47 -12.82
C ASN A 488 -23.95 33.43 -12.02
N MET A 489 -23.46 33.83 -10.85
CA MET A 489 -22.46 33.05 -10.09
C MET A 489 -22.55 33.37 -8.60
N PHE A 490 -22.66 32.34 -7.76
CA PHE A 490 -22.63 32.49 -6.31
C PHE A 490 -21.21 32.41 -5.78
N ARG A 491 -20.94 33.10 -4.67
CA ARG A 491 -19.70 32.99 -3.89
C ARG A 491 -19.98 32.93 -2.40
N TYR A 492 -19.26 32.06 -1.70
CA TYR A 492 -19.05 32.07 -0.25
C TYR A 492 -17.55 32.29 -0.01
N ASN A 493 -17.17 33.15 0.93
CA ASN A 493 -15.77 33.56 1.12
C ASN A 493 -15.32 33.29 2.55
N THR A 494 -14.14 32.74 2.77
CA THR A 494 -13.59 32.58 4.13
C THR A 494 -12.06 32.68 4.14
N VAL A 495 -11.50 33.05 5.29
CA VAL A 495 -10.04 33.10 5.54
C VAL A 495 -9.47 31.76 6.00
N PHE A 496 -10.29 30.71 6.13
CA PHE A 496 -9.88 29.40 6.62
C PHE A 496 -10.26 28.28 5.64
N ALA A 497 -9.26 27.49 5.24
CA ALA A 497 -9.40 26.46 4.22
C ALA A 497 -10.42 25.36 4.62
N GLY A 498 -10.44 24.95 5.89
CA GLY A 498 -11.34 23.90 6.38
C GLY A 498 -12.81 24.23 6.10
N LEU A 499 -13.27 25.42 6.51
CA LEU A 499 -14.65 25.86 6.24
C LEU A 499 -14.98 25.96 4.75
N ALA A 500 -14.03 26.36 3.90
CA ALA A 500 -14.23 26.39 2.45
C ALA A 500 -14.44 24.98 1.86
N TYR A 501 -13.68 23.98 2.32
CA TYR A 501 -13.85 22.60 1.88
C TYR A 501 -15.09 21.94 2.48
N SER A 502 -15.40 22.14 3.76
CA SER A 502 -16.65 21.64 4.35
C SER A 502 -17.90 22.22 3.67
N PHE A 503 -17.89 23.52 3.32
CA PHE A 503 -18.97 24.15 2.54
C PHE A 503 -19.05 23.58 1.11
N ARG A 504 -17.91 23.39 0.44
CA ARG A 504 -17.84 22.71 -0.88
C ARG A 504 -18.47 21.33 -0.81
N ASP A 505 -18.09 20.54 0.19
CA ASP A 505 -18.52 19.14 0.30
C ASP A 505 -19.99 19.00 0.70
N ALA A 506 -20.51 19.89 1.54
CA ALA A 506 -21.94 20.01 1.77
C ALA A 506 -22.69 20.31 0.45
N CYS A 507 -22.17 21.21 -0.39
CA CYS A 507 -22.72 21.43 -1.73
C CYS A 507 -22.64 20.18 -2.62
N LEU A 508 -21.55 19.41 -2.58
CA LEU A 508 -21.43 18.15 -3.34
C LEU A 508 -22.49 17.12 -2.91
N ARG A 509 -22.71 16.93 -1.59
CA ARG A 509 -23.78 16.06 -1.07
C ARG A 509 -25.18 16.57 -1.42
N LEU A 510 -25.35 17.88 -1.58
CA LEU A 510 -26.55 18.51 -2.12
C LEU A 510 -26.64 18.44 -3.66
N GLY A 511 -25.72 17.76 -4.35
CA GLY A 511 -25.69 17.63 -5.81
C GLY A 511 -25.40 18.95 -6.54
N ILE A 512 -24.53 19.78 -5.98
CA ILE A 512 -24.15 21.11 -6.45
C ILE A 512 -22.62 21.18 -6.57
N ALA A 513 -22.09 21.19 -7.80
CA ALA A 513 -20.65 21.31 -8.01
C ALA A 513 -20.15 22.71 -7.63
N ALA A 514 -19.19 22.76 -6.72
CA ALA A 514 -18.57 23.97 -6.21
C ALA A 514 -17.04 23.92 -6.39
N SER A 515 -16.42 25.07 -6.67
CA SER A 515 -14.97 25.20 -6.85
C SER A 515 -14.35 26.11 -5.79
N VAL A 516 -13.17 25.76 -5.27
CA VAL A 516 -12.46 26.55 -4.26
C VAL A 516 -11.37 27.37 -4.94
N ASN A 517 -11.51 28.69 -4.88
CA ASN A 517 -10.62 29.63 -5.56
C ASN A 517 -9.86 30.45 -4.50
N MET A 518 -8.60 30.08 -4.27
CA MET A 518 -7.70 30.77 -3.35
C MET A 518 -7.20 32.08 -3.96
N GLN A 519 -7.36 33.18 -3.24
CA GLN A 519 -6.92 34.51 -3.62
C GLN A 519 -5.79 34.95 -2.69
N HIS A 520 -4.55 34.93 -3.19
CA HIS A 520 -3.39 35.47 -2.48
C HIS A 520 -3.58 36.96 -2.14
N ARG A 521 -3.15 37.36 -0.93
CA ARG A 521 -3.20 38.74 -0.46
C ARG A 521 -1.84 39.20 0.07
N GLU A 522 -1.56 40.49 -0.08
CA GLU A 522 -0.33 41.08 0.45
C GLU A 522 -0.32 41.06 1.98
N SER A 523 0.78 40.54 2.54
CA SER A 523 1.04 40.54 3.98
C SER A 523 0.89 41.95 4.59
N PRO A 524 0.20 42.11 5.73
CA PRO A 524 -0.20 41.09 6.70
C PRO A 524 -1.62 40.50 6.49
N ARG A 525 -2.28 40.73 5.34
CA ARG A 525 -3.61 40.17 5.09
C ARG A 525 -3.49 38.71 4.69
N LYS A 526 -4.15 37.82 5.42
CA LYS A 526 -4.31 36.41 5.02
C LYS A 526 -5.10 36.31 3.71
N ASP A 527 -4.84 35.22 3.00
CA ASP A 527 -5.54 34.82 1.78
C ASP A 527 -7.03 34.55 2.04
N ILE A 528 -7.82 34.53 0.95
CA ILE A 528 -9.24 34.15 1.00
C ILE A 528 -9.50 32.98 0.08
N TYR A 529 -10.19 31.98 0.61
CA TYR A 529 -10.79 30.88 -0.14
C TYR A 529 -12.20 31.31 -0.54
N ALA A 530 -12.42 31.51 -1.83
CA ALA A 530 -13.74 31.81 -2.39
C ALA A 530 -14.32 30.54 -3.01
N VAL A 531 -15.31 29.94 -2.34
CA VAL A 531 -16.11 28.85 -2.91
C VAL A 531 -17.04 29.45 -3.95
N VAL A 532 -16.99 28.96 -5.18
CA VAL A 532 -17.68 29.49 -6.36
C VAL A 532 -18.59 28.42 -6.95
N ILE A 533 -19.86 28.77 -7.12
CA ILE A 533 -20.89 27.92 -7.74
C ILE A 533 -21.41 28.64 -8.99
N ALA A 534 -21.47 27.89 -10.10
CA ALA A 534 -21.76 28.40 -11.43
C ALA A 534 -22.67 27.44 -12.24
N SER A 535 -23.22 27.93 -13.34
CA SER A 535 -24.14 27.18 -14.23
C SER A 535 -23.52 25.85 -14.70
N PRO A 536 -24.24 24.70 -14.64
CA PRO A 536 -25.70 24.57 -14.48
C PRO A 536 -26.23 24.58 -13.03
N PHE A 537 -25.38 24.62 -12.01
CA PHE A 537 -25.81 24.34 -10.62
C PHE A 537 -26.49 25.53 -9.91
N ASN A 538 -26.44 26.72 -10.51
CA ASN A 538 -27.02 27.95 -9.95
C ASN A 538 -28.48 27.86 -9.50
N PRO A 539 -29.43 27.28 -10.27
CA PRO A 539 -30.83 27.32 -9.87
C PRO A 539 -31.07 26.50 -8.59
N LYS A 540 -30.46 25.31 -8.51
CA LYS A 540 -30.55 24.41 -7.35
C LYS A 540 -29.93 25.02 -6.09
N PHE A 541 -28.81 25.73 -6.21
CA PHE A 541 -28.24 26.49 -5.09
C PHE A 541 -29.12 27.70 -4.72
N GLY A 542 -29.64 28.41 -5.73
CA GLY A 542 -30.54 29.55 -5.55
C GLY A 542 -31.85 29.19 -4.85
N GLU A 543 -32.40 28.01 -5.11
CA GLU A 543 -33.55 27.45 -4.40
C GLU A 543 -33.26 27.28 -2.89
N ILE A 544 -32.07 26.82 -2.52
CA ILE A 544 -31.64 26.64 -1.11
C ILE A 544 -31.47 27.98 -0.40
N VAL A 545 -30.81 28.96 -1.04
CA VAL A 545 -30.50 30.26 -0.41
C VAL A 545 -31.57 31.35 -0.64
N GLY A 546 -32.71 31.01 -1.27
CA GLY A 546 -33.80 31.93 -1.56
C GLY A 546 -33.52 32.98 -2.65
N VAL A 547 -32.51 32.76 -3.50
CA VAL A 547 -32.08 33.69 -4.55
C VAL A 547 -32.43 33.15 -5.94
N ASN A 548 -33.30 33.85 -6.66
CA ASN A 548 -33.66 33.51 -8.04
C ASN A 548 -32.47 33.72 -9.00
N ALA A 549 -31.73 32.65 -9.27
CA ALA A 549 -30.65 32.60 -10.25
C ALA A 549 -31.08 31.76 -11.48
N PRO A 550 -31.11 32.35 -12.69
CA PRO A 550 -31.55 31.63 -13.88
C PRO A 550 -30.55 30.54 -14.29
N ALA A 551 -31.03 29.51 -15.00
CA ALA A 551 -30.13 28.59 -15.71
C ALA A 551 -29.32 29.37 -16.76
N GLY A 552 -27.99 29.24 -16.72
CA GLY A 552 -27.12 29.68 -17.80
C GLY A 552 -26.97 28.61 -18.87
N ASP A 553 -26.06 28.82 -19.82
CA ASP A 553 -25.54 27.72 -20.61
C ASP A 553 -24.60 26.82 -19.77
N LEU A 554 -24.16 25.69 -20.34
CA LEU A 554 -23.27 24.76 -19.64
C LEU A 554 -21.83 25.27 -19.48
N SER A 555 -21.43 26.38 -20.13
CA SER A 555 -20.03 26.84 -20.13
C SER A 555 -19.58 27.44 -18.79
N GLY A 556 -20.52 27.88 -17.93
CA GLY A 556 -20.22 28.58 -16.68
C GLY A 556 -19.43 27.78 -15.64
N SER A 557 -19.58 26.45 -15.61
CA SER A 557 -18.86 25.54 -14.71
C SER A 557 -18.32 24.36 -15.52
N PRO A 558 -17.00 24.09 -15.54
CA PRO A 558 -16.41 23.06 -16.41
C PRO A 558 -16.62 21.62 -15.89
N PHE A 559 -17.18 21.45 -14.70
CA PHE A 559 -17.33 20.16 -14.00
C PHE A 559 -18.50 19.32 -14.53
N SER A 560 -18.48 18.05 -14.15
CA SER A 560 -19.66 17.17 -14.06
C SER A 560 -19.75 16.62 -12.63
N LEU A 561 -20.92 16.14 -12.22
CA LEU A 561 -21.18 15.60 -10.88
C LEU A 561 -22.21 14.48 -10.98
N ASP A 562 -21.96 13.36 -10.33
CA ASP A 562 -22.95 12.30 -10.07
C ASP A 562 -23.10 12.06 -8.55
N GLU A 563 -23.65 10.91 -8.15
CA GLU A 563 -23.88 10.52 -6.75
C GLU A 563 -22.60 10.13 -5.99
N ASN A 564 -21.53 9.78 -6.71
CA ASN A 564 -20.27 9.28 -6.17
C ASN A 564 -19.11 10.26 -6.36
N PHE A 565 -19.06 11.00 -7.47
CA PHE A 565 -17.90 11.80 -7.87
C PHE A 565 -18.23 13.17 -8.47
N LEU A 566 -17.46 14.19 -8.05
CA LEU A 566 -17.22 15.40 -8.81
C LEU A 566 -16.07 15.16 -9.80
N TYR A 567 -16.33 15.42 -11.08
CA TYR A 567 -15.36 15.29 -12.17
C TYR A 567 -14.71 16.63 -12.50
N VAL A 568 -13.41 16.74 -12.25
CA VAL A 568 -12.63 17.97 -12.42
C VAL A 568 -11.64 17.83 -13.58
N PRO A 569 -11.76 18.61 -14.67
CA PRO A 569 -10.79 18.52 -15.76
C PRO A 569 -9.38 18.93 -15.31
N ILE A 570 -8.37 18.20 -15.76
CA ILE A 570 -6.97 18.62 -15.73
C ILE A 570 -6.83 19.88 -16.58
N LYS A 571 -6.20 20.90 -16.01
CA LYS A 571 -5.93 22.19 -16.63
C LYS A 571 -4.58 22.21 -17.32
N GLU A 572 -3.58 21.58 -16.70
CA GLU A 572 -2.16 21.76 -17.01
C GLU A 572 -1.36 20.65 -16.30
N ILE A 573 -0.32 20.13 -16.95
CA ILE A 573 0.62 19.16 -16.37
C ILE A 573 2.04 19.69 -16.62
N THR A 574 2.84 19.82 -15.56
CA THR A 574 4.27 20.09 -15.64
C THR A 574 5.06 18.93 -15.03
N VAL A 575 6.25 18.67 -15.57
CA VAL A 575 7.16 17.61 -15.11
C VAL A 575 8.50 18.25 -14.80
N ASP A 576 8.97 18.07 -13.57
CA ASP A 576 10.26 18.57 -13.10
C ASP A 576 11.01 17.43 -12.40
N GLU A 577 12.26 17.17 -12.79
CA GLU A 577 13.13 16.21 -12.10
C GLU A 577 13.57 16.79 -10.74
N GLN A 578 13.31 16.07 -9.65
CA GLN A 578 13.60 16.51 -8.28
C GLN A 578 14.27 15.42 -7.45
N GLU A 579 14.81 15.78 -6.28
CA GLU A 579 15.31 14.88 -5.22
C GLU A 579 14.53 15.23 -3.94
N THR A 580 13.88 14.25 -3.33
CA THR A 580 12.87 14.45 -2.26
C THR A 580 12.64 13.14 -1.48
N GLU A 581 12.14 13.19 -0.25
CA GLU A 581 11.58 11.97 0.35
C GLU A 581 10.21 11.67 -0.26
N VAL A 582 9.74 10.44 -0.06
CA VAL A 582 8.56 9.90 -0.73
C VAL A 582 7.79 8.93 0.21
N TYR A 583 6.44 8.98 0.22
CA TYR A 583 5.54 8.29 1.15
C TYR A 583 4.33 7.62 0.45
N ASN A 584 3.74 6.62 1.10
CA ASN A 584 2.51 5.93 0.66
C ASN A 584 1.74 5.39 1.86
N PHE A 585 0.51 4.92 1.70
CA PHE A 585 -0.16 4.15 2.76
C PHE A 585 -1.32 3.27 2.27
N SER A 586 -1.59 2.18 3.01
CA SER A 586 -2.69 1.24 2.74
C SER A 586 -3.85 1.46 3.71
N VAL A 587 -5.07 1.15 3.25
CA VAL A 587 -6.34 1.63 3.84
C VAL A 587 -7.36 0.50 3.87
N GLU A 588 -7.95 0.24 5.04
CA GLU A 588 -8.88 -0.88 5.25
C GLU A 588 -10.01 -0.93 4.21
N GLU A 589 -10.32 -2.13 3.71
CA GLU A 589 -11.34 -2.46 2.69
C GLU A 589 -11.14 -1.84 1.29
N ASP A 590 -10.80 -0.55 1.20
CA ASP A 590 -10.87 0.26 -0.01
C ASP A 590 -9.52 0.48 -0.72
N GLU A 591 -8.42 0.30 0.01
CA GLU A 591 -7.03 0.44 -0.47
C GLU A 591 -6.72 1.73 -1.24
N SER A 592 -7.43 2.79 -0.88
CA SER A 592 -7.49 4.04 -1.62
C SER A 592 -7.75 5.21 -0.68
N TYR A 593 -7.21 6.37 -1.03
CA TYR A 593 -7.26 7.57 -0.22
C TYR A 593 -7.41 8.84 -1.07
N VAL A 594 -7.87 9.91 -0.44
CA VAL A 594 -7.90 11.25 -1.05
C VAL A 594 -6.64 12.03 -0.67
N ALA A 595 -5.79 12.30 -1.67
CA ALA A 595 -4.57 13.11 -1.54
C ALA A 595 -4.64 14.30 -2.51
N GLU A 596 -4.21 15.48 -2.06
CA GLU A 596 -4.39 16.75 -2.78
C GLU A 596 -5.83 16.97 -3.31
N GLY A 597 -6.81 16.45 -2.56
CA GLY A 597 -8.23 16.60 -2.85
C GLY A 597 -8.80 15.65 -3.92
N VAL A 598 -7.98 14.82 -4.57
CA VAL A 598 -8.40 13.82 -5.58
C VAL A 598 -8.13 12.39 -5.10
N VAL A 599 -8.74 11.40 -5.77
CA VAL A 599 -8.62 9.99 -5.40
C VAL A 599 -7.34 9.34 -5.95
N SER A 600 -6.60 8.66 -5.06
CA SER A 600 -5.46 7.79 -5.35
C SER A 600 -5.68 6.36 -4.79
N HIS A 601 -4.83 5.41 -5.21
CA HIS A 601 -4.78 4.02 -4.74
C HIS A 601 -3.42 3.72 -4.09
N ASN A 602 -3.42 2.82 -3.09
CA ASN A 602 -2.21 2.27 -2.47
C ASN A 602 -1.35 1.46 -3.48
N CYS A 603 -0.24 0.92 -2.99
CA CYS A 603 0.56 -0.08 -3.72
C CYS A 603 0.71 -1.41 -2.99
N THR A 604 -0.35 -2.21 -2.97
CA THR A 604 -0.28 -3.58 -2.46
C THR A 604 -1.20 -4.57 -3.21
N ALA A 605 -1.13 -5.84 -2.82
CA ALA A 605 -1.73 -6.97 -3.54
C ALA A 605 -3.24 -7.13 -3.29
N PRO A 606 -4.06 -7.49 -4.31
CA PRO A 606 -5.40 -8.03 -4.08
C PRO A 606 -5.35 -9.40 -3.35
N GLN A 607 -6.40 -9.69 -2.59
CA GLN A 607 -6.62 -11.01 -1.98
C GLN A 607 -7.65 -11.81 -2.79
N TYR A 608 -7.43 -13.12 -2.94
CA TYR A 608 -8.30 -14.01 -3.70
C TYR A 608 -8.82 -15.17 -2.84
N THR A 609 -10.06 -15.58 -3.06
CA THR A 609 -10.81 -16.59 -2.26
C THR A 609 -10.43 -18.04 -2.55
N THR A 610 -9.45 -18.30 -3.42
CA THR A 610 -9.05 -19.66 -3.86
C THR A 610 -7.56 -19.89 -3.68
N ASN A 611 -7.16 -21.12 -3.33
CA ASN A 611 -5.75 -21.47 -3.14
C ASN A 611 -4.92 -21.18 -4.41
N SER A 612 -3.72 -20.64 -4.23
CA SER A 612 -2.79 -20.31 -5.33
C SER A 612 -1.40 -20.89 -5.07
N PHE A 613 -0.60 -21.08 -6.12
CA PHE A 613 0.64 -21.87 -6.03
C PHE A 613 1.86 -21.12 -6.56
N HIS A 614 2.92 -21.04 -5.76
CA HIS A 614 4.22 -20.50 -6.16
C HIS A 614 5.31 -21.57 -5.95
N SER A 615 6.11 -21.83 -6.98
CA SER A 615 7.12 -22.90 -6.99
C SER A 615 8.42 -22.44 -7.66
N GLY A 616 9.13 -21.49 -7.03
CA GLY A 616 10.39 -20.97 -7.54
C GLY A 616 11.60 -21.92 -7.43
N VAL A 617 12.52 -21.79 -8.39
CA VAL A 617 13.83 -22.47 -8.38
C VAL A 617 14.94 -21.46 -8.62
N ILE A 618 15.84 -21.31 -7.64
CA ILE A 618 16.93 -20.31 -7.65
C ILE A 618 18.27 -21.07 -7.64
N GLU A 619 18.98 -21.04 -8.77
CA GLU A 619 20.31 -21.65 -8.96
C GLU A 619 21.39 -20.55 -8.95
N ILE A 620 22.33 -20.61 -8.00
CA ILE A 620 23.43 -19.65 -7.89
C ILE A 620 24.78 -20.35 -8.02
N ILE A 621 25.71 -19.76 -8.77
CA ILE A 621 27.07 -20.26 -8.98
C ILE A 621 28.04 -19.14 -8.64
N VAL A 622 28.80 -19.28 -7.55
CA VAL A 622 29.74 -18.25 -7.05
C VAL A 622 31.16 -18.78 -7.21
N LYS A 623 31.82 -18.38 -8.30
CA LYS A 623 33.17 -18.82 -8.71
C LYS A 623 34.24 -18.30 -7.75
N LYS A 624 35.46 -18.82 -7.91
CA LYS A 624 36.62 -18.59 -7.04
C LYS A 624 36.82 -17.12 -6.65
N GLY A 625 36.87 -16.86 -5.34
CA GLY A 625 37.07 -15.54 -4.75
C GLY A 625 35.93 -14.53 -4.93
N ALA A 626 34.81 -14.90 -5.57
CA ALA A 626 33.67 -14.03 -5.80
C ALA A 626 32.74 -13.91 -4.58
N ARG A 627 31.80 -12.97 -4.64
CA ARG A 627 30.84 -12.66 -3.58
C ARG A 627 29.42 -12.53 -4.13
N SER A 628 28.43 -12.99 -3.38
CA SER A 628 27.02 -12.87 -3.76
C SER A 628 26.16 -12.82 -2.50
N ARG A 629 25.37 -11.76 -2.33
CA ARG A 629 24.28 -11.68 -1.35
C ARG A 629 22.97 -11.80 -2.12
N TYR A 630 22.05 -12.65 -1.67
CA TYR A 630 20.71 -12.77 -2.24
C TYR A 630 19.68 -12.50 -1.15
N SER A 631 18.92 -11.41 -1.32
CA SER A 631 17.94 -10.94 -0.36
C SER A 631 16.52 -11.20 -0.86
N THR A 632 15.64 -11.73 -0.01
CA THR A 632 14.21 -11.86 -0.31
C THR A 632 13.36 -11.50 0.89
N ILE A 633 12.45 -10.53 0.73
CA ILE A 633 11.31 -10.33 1.62
C ILE A 633 10.09 -10.86 0.87
N GLN A 634 9.39 -11.82 1.46
CA GLN A 634 8.17 -12.40 0.90
C GLN A 634 7.00 -12.09 1.83
N ASN A 635 5.94 -11.50 1.30
CA ASN A 635 4.66 -11.31 1.98
C ASN A 635 3.53 -11.78 1.06
N TRP A 636 3.22 -13.09 1.12
CA TRP A 636 2.19 -13.68 0.27
C TRP A 636 0.79 -13.62 0.91
N SER A 637 -0.27 -13.55 0.11
CA SER A 637 -1.64 -13.73 0.61
C SER A 637 -1.83 -15.10 1.30
N THR A 638 -2.69 -15.18 2.31
CA THR A 638 -2.85 -16.35 3.21
C THR A 638 -3.44 -17.61 2.56
N ASN A 639 -3.74 -17.55 1.26
CA ASN A 639 -4.18 -18.63 0.38
C ASN A 639 -3.05 -19.25 -0.48
N VAL A 640 -1.82 -18.70 -0.43
CA VAL A 640 -0.69 -19.13 -1.27
C VAL A 640 0.09 -20.29 -0.66
N PHE A 641 0.42 -21.30 -1.45
CA PHE A 641 1.42 -22.32 -1.13
C PHE A 641 2.77 -21.92 -1.78
N ASN A 642 3.83 -21.83 -0.98
CA ASN A 642 5.13 -21.25 -1.34
C ASN A 642 6.24 -22.33 -1.23
N LEU A 643 6.47 -23.11 -2.30
CA LEU A 643 7.34 -24.29 -2.29
C LEU A 643 8.63 -24.06 -3.11
N VAL A 644 9.64 -23.44 -2.49
CA VAL A 644 10.80 -22.87 -3.21
C VAL A 644 12.07 -23.68 -2.98
N THR A 645 12.76 -24.06 -4.07
CA THR A 645 14.08 -24.71 -3.99
C THR A 645 15.19 -23.71 -4.35
N GLN A 646 15.99 -23.29 -3.37
CA GLN A 646 17.09 -22.33 -3.57
C GLN A 646 18.45 -22.96 -3.23
N ARG A 647 19.47 -22.80 -4.08
CA ARG A 647 20.80 -23.38 -3.86
C ARG A 647 21.92 -22.64 -4.58
N ALA A 648 23.02 -22.45 -3.86
CA ALA A 648 24.28 -21.91 -4.35
C ALA A 648 25.38 -22.97 -4.36
N LYS A 649 26.20 -23.02 -5.41
CA LYS A 649 27.53 -23.65 -5.40
C LYS A 649 28.60 -22.58 -5.19
N VAL A 650 29.42 -22.74 -4.15
CA VAL A 650 30.45 -21.77 -3.76
C VAL A 650 31.84 -22.39 -3.92
N PHE A 651 32.69 -21.75 -4.72
CA PHE A 651 34.02 -22.22 -5.12
C PHE A 651 35.15 -21.56 -4.30
N ALA A 652 36.42 -21.83 -4.61
CA ALA A 652 37.55 -21.59 -3.70
C ALA A 652 37.63 -20.14 -3.20
N ASN A 653 37.68 -19.94 -1.88
CA ASN A 653 37.72 -18.64 -1.20
C ASN A 653 36.56 -17.68 -1.52
N ALA A 654 35.50 -18.14 -2.20
CA ALA A 654 34.31 -17.35 -2.49
C ALA A 654 33.34 -17.33 -1.30
N SER A 655 32.37 -16.41 -1.31
CA SER A 655 31.34 -16.32 -0.27
C SER A 655 29.95 -16.08 -0.84
N HIS A 656 28.97 -16.88 -0.41
CA HIS A 656 27.56 -16.64 -0.69
C HIS A 656 26.77 -16.46 0.61
N GLU A 657 25.75 -15.62 0.55
CA GLU A 657 24.91 -15.25 1.69
C GLU A 657 23.44 -15.17 1.27
N TRP A 658 22.58 -15.93 1.96
CA TRP A 658 21.13 -15.83 1.88
C TRP A 658 20.63 -14.93 3.01
N VAL A 659 19.80 -13.95 2.68
CA VAL A 659 19.12 -13.05 3.64
C VAL A 659 17.62 -13.13 3.35
N ASP A 660 16.84 -13.81 4.18
CA ASP A 660 15.40 -13.98 3.88
C ASP A 660 14.43 -13.72 5.04
N ALA A 661 13.29 -13.12 4.68
CA ALA A 661 12.16 -12.86 5.54
C ALA A 661 10.90 -13.47 4.91
N ASN A 662 10.35 -14.49 5.56
CA ASN A 662 9.20 -15.25 5.08
C ASN A 662 7.96 -14.89 5.91
N LEU A 663 7.06 -14.10 5.32
CA LEU A 663 5.80 -13.65 5.90
C LEU A 663 4.63 -14.01 4.99
N GLY A 664 3.41 -13.98 5.53
CA GLY A 664 2.23 -14.36 4.76
C GLY A 664 2.24 -15.84 4.34
N SER A 665 1.57 -16.16 3.22
CA SER A 665 1.28 -17.51 2.71
C SER A 665 0.38 -18.36 3.61
N LYS A 666 -0.21 -19.43 3.06
CA LYS A 666 -0.80 -20.51 3.84
C LYS A 666 0.29 -21.42 4.40
N LEU A 667 1.24 -21.77 3.54
CA LEU A 667 2.22 -22.82 3.77
C LEU A 667 3.50 -22.55 2.97
N THR A 668 4.63 -22.37 3.65
CA THR A 668 5.96 -22.29 3.02
C THR A 668 6.75 -23.58 3.26
N MET A 669 7.46 -24.05 2.24
CA MET A 669 8.59 -24.99 2.37
C MET A 669 9.78 -24.41 1.62
N LYS A 670 10.78 -23.90 2.35
CA LYS A 670 11.92 -23.17 1.77
C LYS A 670 13.21 -23.50 2.53
N TYR A 671 14.22 -24.02 1.84
CA TYR A 671 15.45 -24.52 2.48
C TYR A 671 16.73 -24.06 1.73
N PRO A 672 17.08 -22.76 1.71
CA PRO A 672 18.17 -22.27 0.87
C PRO A 672 19.51 -22.88 1.27
N SER A 673 20.24 -23.33 0.27
CA SER A 673 21.32 -24.31 0.44
C SER A 673 22.66 -23.76 -0.08
N CYS A 674 23.75 -23.92 0.67
CA CYS A 674 25.12 -23.65 0.17
C CYS A 674 25.90 -24.95 0.05
N TYR A 675 26.32 -25.28 -1.17
CA TYR A 675 27.24 -26.37 -1.47
C TYR A 675 28.65 -25.78 -1.58
N LEU A 676 29.47 -26.02 -0.56
CA LEU A 676 30.81 -25.45 -0.40
C LEU A 676 31.81 -26.40 -1.07
N MET A 677 32.04 -26.15 -2.37
CA MET A 677 32.65 -27.09 -3.32
C MET A 677 34.17 -27.18 -3.21
N GLU A 678 34.83 -26.12 -2.78
CA GLU A 678 36.28 -25.95 -2.87
C GLU A 678 36.88 -25.22 -1.65
N PRO A 679 38.21 -25.30 -1.42
CA PRO A 679 38.82 -24.82 -0.18
C PRO A 679 38.61 -23.33 0.10
N GLY A 680 38.27 -23.01 1.35
CA GLY A 680 38.03 -21.63 1.80
C GLY A 680 36.68 -21.03 1.40
N ALA A 681 35.81 -21.78 0.69
CA ALA A 681 34.46 -21.35 0.37
C ALA A 681 33.63 -21.09 1.64
N ARG A 682 32.77 -20.06 1.60
CA ARG A 682 31.92 -19.63 2.71
C ARG A 682 30.43 -19.59 2.34
N GLY A 683 29.57 -20.07 3.24
CA GLY A 683 28.12 -20.03 3.08
C GLY A 683 27.46 -19.47 4.32
N GLU A 684 26.67 -18.41 4.17
CA GLU A 684 25.92 -17.79 5.25
C GLU A 684 24.41 -17.81 4.95
N MET A 685 23.61 -17.99 5.99
CA MET A 685 22.16 -17.89 5.96
C MET A 685 21.69 -17.10 7.18
N LEU A 686 20.97 -16.02 6.92
CA LEU A 686 20.23 -15.27 7.92
C LEU A 686 18.74 -15.28 7.52
N SER A 687 17.92 -15.92 8.35
CA SER A 687 16.55 -16.29 7.99
C SER A 687 15.56 -15.89 9.08
N MET A 688 14.41 -15.36 8.67
CA MET A 688 13.23 -15.20 9.52
C MET A 688 12.00 -15.87 8.89
N ALA A 689 11.17 -16.48 9.73
CA ALA A 689 9.83 -16.93 9.39
C ALA A 689 8.80 -16.44 10.43
N PHE A 690 7.73 -15.79 9.98
CA PHE A 690 6.58 -15.43 10.81
C PHE A 690 5.38 -16.33 10.48
N ALA A 691 4.76 -16.93 11.50
CA ALA A 691 3.52 -17.71 11.34
C ALA A 691 2.39 -17.15 12.24
N GLY A 692 1.39 -16.55 11.59
CA GLY A 692 0.11 -16.16 12.17
C GLY A 692 -0.98 -17.24 12.06
N PRO A 693 -2.25 -16.90 12.36
CA PRO A 693 -3.38 -17.84 12.36
C PRO A 693 -3.50 -18.68 11.08
N GLY A 694 -3.57 -20.01 11.25
CA GLY A 694 -3.72 -20.97 10.14
C GLY A 694 -2.47 -21.17 9.26
N GLN A 695 -1.38 -20.46 9.51
CA GLN A 695 -0.17 -20.51 8.68
C GLN A 695 0.85 -21.55 9.18
N THR A 696 1.54 -22.22 8.24
CA THR A 696 2.70 -23.08 8.56
C THR A 696 3.92 -22.72 7.72
N GLN A 697 4.95 -22.15 8.36
CA GLN A 697 6.23 -21.90 7.71
C GLN A 697 7.21 -23.03 8.07
N ASP A 698 7.61 -23.88 7.11
CA ASP A 698 8.71 -24.84 7.28
C ASP A 698 9.94 -24.30 6.53
N ALA A 699 10.72 -23.49 7.24
CA ALA A 699 11.86 -22.75 6.71
C ALA A 699 13.18 -23.30 7.28
N GLY A 700 14.31 -22.97 6.67
CA GLY A 700 15.63 -23.29 7.22
C GLY A 700 16.71 -23.34 6.15
N SER A 701 17.82 -24.04 6.39
CA SER A 701 18.99 -23.96 5.50
C SER A 701 19.84 -25.23 5.48
N LYS A 702 20.58 -25.44 4.40
CA LYS A 702 21.46 -26.62 4.23
C LYS A 702 22.88 -26.19 3.87
N MET A 703 23.84 -26.44 4.76
CA MET A 703 25.26 -26.17 4.56
C MET A 703 25.99 -27.49 4.31
N VAL A 704 26.51 -27.68 3.09
CA VAL A 704 27.12 -28.94 2.66
C VAL A 704 28.59 -28.70 2.30
N HIS A 705 29.48 -29.22 3.13
CA HIS A 705 30.93 -29.04 3.04
C HIS A 705 31.56 -30.22 2.29
N PHE A 706 32.02 -29.96 1.06
CA PHE A 706 32.75 -30.94 0.24
C PHE A 706 34.27 -30.77 0.33
N ALA A 707 34.76 -29.64 0.83
CA ALA A 707 36.17 -29.25 0.77
C ALA A 707 36.73 -28.69 2.09
N PRO A 708 38.05 -28.80 2.32
CA PRO A 708 38.69 -28.38 3.56
C PRO A 708 38.74 -26.86 3.75
N ASN A 709 38.82 -26.41 5.01
CA ASN A 709 38.83 -25.01 5.44
C ASN A 709 37.60 -24.20 4.98
N THR A 710 36.50 -24.86 4.64
CA THR A 710 35.23 -24.19 4.32
C THR A 710 34.49 -23.81 5.60
N THR A 711 33.77 -22.68 5.57
CA THR A 711 33.11 -22.13 6.77
C THR A 711 31.63 -21.83 6.52
N SER A 712 30.77 -22.12 7.49
CA SER A 712 29.34 -21.78 7.40
C SER A 712 28.76 -21.19 8.67
N LYS A 713 27.73 -20.34 8.49
CA LYS A 713 26.90 -19.80 9.56
C LYS A 713 25.43 -19.87 9.14
N ILE A 714 24.61 -20.51 9.96
CA ILE A 714 23.15 -20.43 9.87
C ILE A 714 22.67 -19.65 11.10
N THR A 715 21.79 -18.69 10.88
CA THR A 715 21.05 -17.98 11.93
C THR A 715 19.59 -17.92 11.49
N SER A 716 18.74 -18.69 12.16
CA SER A 716 17.32 -18.79 11.88
C SER A 716 16.52 -18.20 13.04
N LYS A 717 15.50 -17.42 12.72
CA LYS A 717 14.59 -16.79 13.68
C LYS A 717 13.14 -17.11 13.34
N SER A 718 12.43 -17.80 14.22
CA SER A 718 10.99 -18.06 14.07
C SER A 718 10.17 -17.20 15.02
N ILE A 719 9.05 -16.67 14.54
CA ILE A 719 8.02 -16.02 15.35
C ILE A 719 6.71 -16.76 15.10
N SER A 720 5.94 -17.03 16.15
CA SER A 720 4.63 -17.70 16.04
C SER A 720 3.56 -17.02 16.90
N LYS A 721 2.42 -16.72 16.28
CA LYS A 721 1.25 -16.03 16.82
C LYS A 721 -0.05 -16.71 16.38
N GLY A 722 -1.07 -16.68 17.25
CA GLY A 722 -2.46 -17.01 16.91
C GLY A 722 -2.69 -18.47 16.53
N GLY A 723 -1.90 -19.39 17.09
CA GLY A 723 -1.92 -20.81 16.71
C GLY A 723 -1.08 -21.13 15.46
N GLY A 724 -0.45 -20.13 14.83
CA GLY A 724 0.48 -20.30 13.74
C GLY A 724 1.69 -21.16 14.11
N ARG A 725 2.27 -21.82 13.10
CA ARG A 725 3.37 -22.79 13.25
C ARG A 725 4.60 -22.42 12.41
N ALA A 726 5.65 -21.88 13.03
CA ALA A 726 6.94 -21.65 12.37
C ALA A 726 7.96 -22.73 12.76
N SER A 727 8.42 -23.54 11.82
CA SER A 727 9.42 -24.59 12.01
C SER A 727 10.76 -24.21 11.39
N TYR A 728 11.86 -24.42 12.11
CA TYR A 728 13.20 -24.50 11.50
C TYR A 728 13.52 -25.94 11.10
N ARG A 729 14.05 -26.14 9.90
CA ARG A 729 14.55 -27.42 9.39
C ARG A 729 15.86 -27.24 8.65
N GLY A 730 16.94 -27.80 9.20
CA GLY A 730 18.28 -27.58 8.65
C GLY A 730 19.14 -28.82 8.52
N LEU A 731 20.17 -28.73 7.69
CA LEU A 731 21.20 -29.76 7.50
C LEU A 731 22.60 -29.14 7.50
N VAL A 732 23.47 -29.59 8.40
CA VAL A 732 24.93 -29.43 8.24
C VAL A 732 25.49 -30.79 7.85
N LYS A 733 26.03 -30.91 6.65
CA LYS A 733 26.73 -32.12 6.17
C LYS A 733 28.19 -31.80 5.93
N VAL A 734 29.10 -32.58 6.52
CA VAL A 734 30.54 -32.52 6.23
C VAL A 734 31.01 -33.86 5.70
N TYR A 735 31.51 -33.88 4.46
CA TYR A 735 32.01 -35.09 3.82
C TYR A 735 33.47 -35.38 4.20
N LYS A 736 33.82 -36.66 4.15
CA LYS A 736 35.17 -37.15 4.42
C LYS A 736 36.21 -36.49 3.50
N GLY A 737 37.27 -35.93 4.09
CA GLY A 737 38.27 -35.10 3.42
C GLY A 737 38.10 -33.59 3.63
N ALA A 738 36.93 -33.12 4.08
CA ALA A 738 36.67 -31.70 4.37
C ALA A 738 37.20 -31.28 5.76
N LYS A 739 38.53 -31.31 5.90
CA LYS A 739 39.27 -30.98 7.14
C LYS A 739 39.32 -29.49 7.45
N GLY A 740 39.44 -29.11 8.73
CA GLY A 740 39.48 -27.72 9.18
C GLY A 740 38.16 -26.96 8.98
N VAL A 741 37.05 -27.68 8.79
CA VAL A 741 35.71 -27.08 8.60
C VAL A 741 35.23 -26.41 9.88
N LYS A 742 34.56 -25.26 9.73
CA LYS A 742 33.88 -24.56 10.82
C LYS A 742 32.43 -24.29 10.46
N SER A 743 31.48 -24.73 11.29
CA SER A 743 30.05 -24.43 11.12
C SER A 743 29.46 -23.97 12.44
N ASN A 744 28.58 -22.97 12.40
CA ASN A 744 27.72 -22.64 13.54
C ASN A 744 26.26 -22.49 13.11
N VAL A 745 25.34 -23.05 13.89
CA VAL A 745 23.90 -23.03 13.63
C VAL A 745 23.17 -22.49 14.85
N VAL A 746 22.67 -21.26 14.74
CA VAL A 746 21.83 -20.62 15.78
C VAL A 746 20.38 -20.65 15.33
N CYS A 747 19.50 -21.18 16.17
CA CYS A 747 18.06 -21.27 15.92
C CYS A 747 17.30 -20.65 17.09
N ASP A 748 16.85 -19.41 16.93
CA ASP A 748 16.02 -18.75 17.94
C ASP A 748 14.54 -18.84 17.56
N ALA A 749 13.69 -19.18 18.51
CA ALA A 749 12.24 -19.16 18.35
C ALA A 749 11.59 -18.26 19.39
N LEU A 750 10.62 -17.45 18.97
CA LEU A 750 9.82 -16.58 19.82
C LEU A 750 8.33 -16.93 19.70
N LEU A 751 7.77 -17.43 20.79
CA LEU A 751 6.33 -17.71 20.92
C LEU A 751 5.64 -16.51 21.57
N LEU A 752 4.67 -15.91 20.88
CA LEU A 752 3.91 -14.77 21.39
C LEU A 752 2.72 -15.19 22.28
N ASP A 753 2.27 -16.44 22.19
CA ASP A 753 1.11 -16.96 22.93
C ASP A 753 1.25 -18.48 23.27
N PRO A 754 0.30 -19.07 24.04
CA PRO A 754 0.37 -20.48 24.45
C PRO A 754 -0.14 -21.52 23.43
N GLN A 755 -0.87 -21.11 22.38
CA GLN A 755 -1.44 -22.01 21.37
C GLN A 755 -0.55 -22.15 20.13
N SER A 756 0.26 -21.14 19.83
CA SER A 756 1.26 -21.16 18.77
C SER A 756 2.42 -22.11 19.06
N ARG A 757 3.04 -22.60 17.99
CA ARG A 757 4.04 -23.65 18.03
C ARG A 757 5.25 -23.30 17.19
N SER A 758 6.45 -23.51 17.74
CA SER A 758 7.67 -23.57 16.93
C SER A 758 8.37 -24.90 17.15
N ASP A 759 8.83 -25.50 16.05
CA ASP A 759 9.59 -26.74 16.03
C ASP A 759 11.01 -26.47 15.51
N THR A 760 12.00 -27.21 16.00
CA THR A 760 13.40 -27.10 15.53
C THR A 760 13.89 -28.49 15.14
N TYR A 761 14.22 -28.67 13.86
CA TYR A 761 14.66 -29.93 13.27
C TYR A 761 16.09 -29.79 12.69
N PRO A 762 17.14 -29.80 13.54
CA PRO A 762 18.52 -29.72 13.11
C PRO A 762 19.08 -31.11 12.79
N THR A 763 19.51 -31.34 11.56
CA THR A 763 20.28 -32.53 11.17
C THR A 763 21.76 -32.15 11.05
N ILE A 764 22.64 -32.89 11.73
CA ILE A 764 24.09 -32.69 11.66
C ILE A 764 24.75 -34.05 11.35
N GLU A 765 25.42 -34.14 10.21
CA GLU A 765 26.08 -35.33 9.70
C GLU A 765 27.55 -35.04 9.40
N ILE A 766 28.46 -35.73 10.08
CA ILE A 766 29.90 -35.45 10.04
C ILE A 766 30.67 -36.74 9.70
N ASP A 767 31.33 -36.76 8.54
CA ASP A 767 32.07 -37.91 8.01
C ASP A 767 33.61 -37.73 8.12
N GLU A 768 34.08 -36.65 8.76
CA GLU A 768 35.48 -36.23 8.92
C GLU A 768 35.77 -35.83 10.38
N ASP A 769 36.95 -36.20 10.90
CA ASP A 769 37.29 -36.02 12.32
C ASP A 769 37.80 -34.60 12.65
N ASP A 770 38.44 -33.94 11.68
CA ASP A 770 39.09 -32.62 11.84
C ASP A 770 38.11 -31.48 11.52
N VAL A 771 37.12 -31.25 12.40
CA VAL A 771 36.06 -30.25 12.21
C VAL A 771 35.70 -29.53 13.52
N SER A 772 35.06 -28.37 13.41
CA SER A 772 34.50 -27.61 14.54
C SER A 772 33.06 -27.19 14.22
N ILE A 773 32.09 -27.86 14.85
CA ILE A 773 30.66 -27.67 14.59
C ILE A 773 29.96 -27.23 15.87
N GLY A 774 29.32 -26.06 15.82
CA GLY A 774 28.44 -25.56 16.87
C GLY A 774 26.97 -25.62 16.44
N HIS A 775 26.10 -25.94 17.38
CA HIS A 775 24.67 -25.71 17.23
C HIS A 775 24.07 -25.27 18.57
N GLU A 776 23.29 -24.20 18.52
CA GLU A 776 22.51 -23.64 19.61
C GLU A 776 21.06 -23.48 19.14
N ALA A 777 20.11 -23.84 20.01
CA ALA A 777 18.69 -23.62 19.78
C ALA A 777 18.06 -23.00 21.04
N SER A 778 17.43 -21.84 20.88
CA SER A 778 16.73 -21.14 21.94
C SER A 778 15.22 -21.10 21.62
N VAL A 779 14.37 -21.34 22.62
CA VAL A 779 12.93 -21.15 22.50
C VAL A 779 12.49 -20.21 23.62
N SER A 780 12.34 -18.94 23.27
CA SER A 780 11.83 -17.90 24.14
C SER A 780 10.31 -17.84 24.04
N LYS A 781 9.66 -17.69 25.20
CA LYS A 781 8.35 -17.05 25.27
C LYS A 781 8.57 -15.58 25.60
N VAL A 782 7.69 -14.70 25.14
CA VAL A 782 7.65 -13.33 25.66
C VAL A 782 7.31 -13.42 27.15
N GLY A 783 8.27 -13.06 28.02
CA GLY A 783 8.13 -13.29 29.45
C GLY A 783 7.18 -12.29 30.11
N GLU A 784 6.30 -12.77 31.01
CA GLU A 784 5.41 -11.90 31.80
C GLU A 784 6.19 -10.83 32.57
N GLU A 785 7.38 -11.15 33.11
CA GLU A 785 8.26 -10.17 33.76
C GLU A 785 8.85 -9.13 32.77
N GLN A 786 9.11 -9.50 31.51
CA GLN A 786 9.61 -8.56 30.49
C GLN A 786 8.50 -7.62 30.03
N LEU A 787 7.30 -8.14 29.76
CA LEU A 787 6.12 -7.33 29.45
C LEU A 787 5.77 -6.43 30.63
N PHE A 788 5.67 -6.97 31.85
CA PHE A 788 5.41 -6.18 33.04
C PHE A 788 6.48 -5.11 33.28
N TYR A 789 7.76 -5.40 33.04
CA TYR A 789 8.82 -4.39 33.11
C TYR A 789 8.61 -3.27 32.09
N LEU A 790 8.39 -3.60 30.81
CA LEU A 790 8.17 -2.62 29.74
C LEU A 790 6.90 -1.80 29.97
N MET A 791 5.81 -2.45 30.38
CA MET A 791 4.55 -1.81 30.74
C MET A 791 4.66 -0.94 32.00
N SER A 792 5.49 -1.32 32.98
CA SER A 792 5.82 -0.47 34.13
C SER A 792 6.61 0.80 33.77
N ARG A 793 7.12 0.89 32.53
CA ARG A 793 7.71 2.12 31.96
C ARG A 793 6.74 2.94 31.12
N GLY A 794 5.47 2.53 31.03
CA GLY A 794 4.40 3.27 30.35
C GLY A 794 4.05 2.80 28.95
N LEU A 795 4.68 1.73 28.45
CA LEU A 795 4.30 1.10 27.18
C LEU A 795 3.01 0.30 27.34
N SER A 796 2.17 0.25 26.30
CA SER A 796 1.10 -0.75 26.19
C SER A 796 1.69 -2.17 26.07
N GLN A 797 0.84 -3.18 26.26
CA GLN A 797 1.24 -4.58 26.05
C GLN A 797 1.64 -4.84 24.59
N GLU A 798 1.02 -4.13 23.64
CA GLU A 798 1.28 -4.25 22.21
C GLU A 798 2.62 -3.61 21.83
N GLU A 799 2.89 -2.37 22.26
CA GLU A 799 4.22 -1.74 22.11
C GLU A 799 5.33 -2.52 22.82
N ALA A 800 5.07 -3.06 24.02
CA ALA A 800 6.03 -3.88 24.74
C ALA A 800 6.34 -5.19 23.99
N THR A 801 5.34 -5.85 23.43
CA THR A 801 5.53 -7.06 22.61
C THR A 801 6.25 -6.71 21.31
N GLY A 802 5.87 -5.61 20.65
CA GLY A 802 6.50 -5.06 19.45
C GLY A 802 7.98 -4.78 19.68
N MET A 803 8.35 -4.13 20.78
CA MET A 803 9.73 -3.84 21.14
C MET A 803 10.56 -5.12 21.40
N VAL A 804 9.98 -6.15 22.02
CA VAL A 804 10.63 -7.47 22.17
C VAL A 804 10.85 -8.14 20.81
N VAL A 805 9.86 -8.09 19.91
CA VAL A 805 9.98 -8.63 18.56
C VAL A 805 11.00 -7.87 17.72
N SER A 806 10.98 -6.53 17.73
CA SER A 806 11.98 -5.68 17.06
C SER A 806 13.41 -5.96 17.54
N GLY A 807 13.60 -6.12 18.86
CA GLY A 807 14.91 -6.53 19.42
C GLY A 807 15.33 -7.95 19.03
N PHE A 808 14.37 -8.86 18.82
CA PHE A 808 14.62 -10.23 18.38
C PHE A 808 15.05 -10.32 16.91
N ILE A 809 14.45 -9.51 16.02
CA ILE A 809 14.71 -9.49 14.58
C ILE A 809 15.87 -8.58 14.16
N GLU A 810 16.33 -7.69 15.04
CA GLU A 810 17.38 -6.69 14.82
C GLU A 810 18.62 -7.20 14.03
N PRO A 811 19.12 -8.45 14.22
CA PRO A 811 20.23 -8.97 13.42
C PRO A 811 19.93 -9.10 11.92
N LEU A 812 18.71 -9.45 11.53
CA LEU A 812 18.30 -9.55 10.11
C LEU A 812 18.04 -8.17 9.51
N VAL A 813 17.43 -7.28 10.28
CA VAL A 813 17.22 -5.87 9.91
C VAL A 813 18.54 -5.18 9.55
N LYS A 814 19.65 -5.53 10.23
CA LYS A 814 20.99 -4.96 9.99
C LYS A 814 21.70 -5.43 8.72
N GLU A 815 21.31 -6.56 8.12
CA GLU A 815 21.92 -7.09 6.89
C GLU A 815 21.10 -6.79 5.63
N LEU A 816 19.95 -6.15 5.80
CA LEU A 816 19.15 -5.57 4.73
C LEU A 816 19.61 -4.11 4.47
N PRO A 817 19.55 -3.61 3.22
CA PRO A 817 19.66 -2.18 2.96
C PRO A 817 18.51 -1.42 3.66
N MET A 818 18.69 -0.12 3.91
CA MET A 818 17.89 0.64 4.88
C MET A 818 16.39 0.64 4.55
N GLU A 819 16.05 0.63 3.27
CA GLU A 819 14.70 0.61 2.71
C GLU A 819 13.97 -0.68 3.10
N TYR A 820 14.66 -1.82 2.95
CA TYR A 820 14.18 -3.16 3.25
C TYR A 820 14.19 -3.47 4.74
N ALA A 821 15.14 -2.88 5.47
CA ALA A 821 15.18 -2.89 6.92
C ALA A 821 13.92 -2.21 7.51
N VAL A 822 13.47 -1.08 6.94
CA VAL A 822 12.23 -0.39 7.33
C VAL A 822 10.99 -1.21 6.96
N GLU A 823 10.87 -1.65 5.70
CA GLU A 823 9.68 -2.40 5.26
C GLU A 823 9.54 -3.74 6.01
N MET A 824 10.64 -4.47 6.25
CA MET A 824 10.61 -5.70 7.05
C MET A 824 10.08 -5.45 8.47
N ASN A 825 10.54 -4.41 9.17
CA ASN A 825 10.02 -4.10 10.52
C ASN A 825 8.50 -3.86 10.49
N ARG A 826 8.00 -3.16 9.47
CA ARG A 826 6.57 -2.81 9.40
C ARG A 826 5.69 -3.96 8.93
N LEU A 827 6.16 -4.82 8.03
CA LEU A 827 5.50 -6.09 7.70
C LEU A 827 5.34 -6.99 8.93
N ILE A 828 6.28 -6.92 9.88
CA ILE A 828 6.19 -7.67 11.14
C ILE A 828 5.20 -7.00 12.10
N GLN A 829 5.15 -5.66 12.17
CA GLN A 829 4.11 -4.93 12.91
C GLN A 829 2.70 -5.25 12.41
N LEU A 830 2.46 -5.28 11.09
CA LEU A 830 1.18 -5.74 10.50
C LEU A 830 0.79 -7.14 10.97
N GLN A 831 1.73 -8.07 10.96
CA GLN A 831 1.50 -9.44 11.42
C GLN A 831 1.27 -9.51 12.96
N MET A 832 1.63 -8.45 13.69
CA MET A 832 1.40 -8.29 15.13
C MET A 832 0.10 -7.58 15.48
N GLU A 833 -0.52 -6.79 14.61
CA GLU A 833 -1.83 -6.18 14.88
C GLU A 833 -2.96 -7.23 15.02
N GLY A 834 -4.04 -6.87 15.73
CA GLY A 834 -5.12 -7.80 16.06
C GLY A 834 -4.72 -8.91 17.05
N SER A 835 -3.82 -8.64 17.99
CA SER A 835 -3.27 -9.64 18.92
C SER A 835 -4.12 -9.99 20.15
N ILE A 836 -5.21 -9.26 20.43
CA ILE A 836 -5.92 -9.36 21.72
C ILE A 836 -7.37 -9.83 21.52
N GLY A 837 -7.59 -11.13 21.77
CA GLY A 837 -8.85 -11.85 21.67
C GLY A 837 -8.70 -13.31 22.07
#